data_AF-A0A1M5U0X2-F1
#
_entry.id   AF-A0A1M5U0X2-F1
#
_cell.length_a   1.000
_cell.length_b   1.000
_cell.length_c   1.000
_cell.angle_alpha   90.00
_cell.angle_beta   90.00
_cell.angle_gamma   90.00
#
_symmetry.space_group_name_H-M   'P 1'
#
loop_
_entity.id
_entity.type
_entity.pdbx_description
1 polymer ?
#
loop_
_entity_poly.entity_id
_entity_poly.type
_entity_poly.pdbx_seq_one_letter_code
_entity_poly.pdbx_strand_id
1 'polypeptide(L)'
;MDIVTDLTAEAISYLTLFQDILKNNSQNNFPKEFVDRYSWKNLKKKSTNDYHLKKELTPAQIDEITDLVWHSPDKLDTKNLTEVYLDIIYNLLDWLGANIDKRYIDRPESRELLLFRVPFFWRQQIRAALYKGQLEERKKLAAILEYMPVQVIQAIAGRNKSPYEVRLYQFYVPRKSEDDYNKLLSDTDFKNHKIWWDKNKETAEEYLTNDNLLLRELLNDNVKSKIKREFTLPFETLFNDELNEIVKAREKRKKEWQASKNEYTDNNSVKISEKENKDDFDIKLSDNENNGDPMVRALDMKLYGLAFSGGGIRSATFNLGILQRLAGLGVLGKMDYISTVSGGGYIGTWYTSWIKRSGTSSKVTDQLCPEKSSDPFADEVRPIRWLRMFSNYLSPNVGLMSPDAWTSGMTWLRNTLVNQVLLLLVLLTVFSMILDLYNFWEFLGKIFKELKAKDEIRFLLWNSIMLSLGALIAAFAMRSYYKIKQKRKVVSDPKIWNVFDINIARLTSLTSYLPTALIIWTIFCAFLISTFMYNIGLDEICTRHEGIFIWFRNNVAFPSLFALVFVGMVGNYDKRHDLILLGKATVVKEKMSEKQKSEKKKIGVKRYIWFLTILIISSTFASIVLSLLLYLFWNYYSLILPSLTNFNDKVKIDPDKVMLLIGLPIVLQIFSLAIITRMAIMGRMFPDYRREWWGRTGGYVNRFILFWMLICFGVFIMPDLWRFFKEGAFIALPTWAGIVAWGVKKAFSSKDNSEPGNTKSIMNTVVKIVPFIFMIGVILIGSGIINQIRFKPDTFQNLIITVVLFLLTLFLSWRVGVNEFSLHHFYRNRLIRAFMGATRSREDRIKTANAFTGFDTDDDILLSSMLVEDGYSGPFPILNTALNATVVSALDRQDRKAESFVFTPLYCGYDFSPTRASTWDVDNVYEYGYRPTNKFSNKNGGPTIGTAMAISGAAVNPNWGYHSSAPMAFLLTIFNVRLGWWIGNTRRDRWKDSDPRFGLVYLIRDLIGKSDINKDYVCLSDGGHFDNMGLYELIRRRCNYIILGDGEQDQDVACEGLANAIRRCRIDFGVEIVFHNFEDITKLAEKSKKKHIIKGDIIYPGTKTRGTLIYIKATLTGDEPIDIREYALANPDFPQQSTADQFFDEAQFESYRKLGYHSIHDVSELHF
;
A
#
# COMPACT_ATOMS: atom_id res chain seq x y z
N MET A 1 4.50 8.98 14.16
CA MET A 1 5.18 10.03 14.91
C MET A 1 5.23 9.53 16.33
N ASP A 2 6.40 9.50 16.92
CA ASP A 2 6.54 9.43 18.37
C ASP A 2 6.13 10.78 18.99
N ILE A 3 6.13 10.87 20.32
CA ILE A 3 5.82 12.11 21.06
C ILE A 3 6.61 13.29 20.50
N VAL A 4 7.91 13.12 20.33
CA VAL A 4 8.82 14.19 19.95
C VAL A 4 8.58 14.64 18.51
N THR A 5 8.35 13.72 17.59
CA THR A 5 8.05 14.06 16.19
C THR A 5 6.68 14.74 16.07
N ASP A 6 5.69 14.31 16.85
CA ASP A 6 4.36 14.94 16.89
C ASP A 6 4.46 16.39 17.38
N LEU A 7 5.06 16.62 18.56
CA LEU A 7 5.30 17.97 19.09
C LEU A 7 6.15 18.83 18.16
N THR A 8 7.18 18.25 17.53
CA THR A 8 8.03 18.96 16.59
C THR A 8 7.26 19.34 15.32
N ALA A 9 6.44 18.44 14.78
CA ALA A 9 5.64 18.72 13.59
C ALA A 9 4.61 19.82 13.86
N GLU A 10 3.97 19.78 15.03
CA GLU A 10 3.04 20.80 15.48
C GLU A 10 3.73 22.17 15.57
N ALA A 11 4.82 22.28 16.34
CA ALA A 11 5.60 23.52 16.47
C ALA A 11 6.09 24.07 15.13
N ILE A 12 6.51 23.21 14.20
CA ILE A 12 6.96 23.61 12.87
C ILE A 12 5.82 24.14 12.01
N SER A 13 4.62 23.59 12.16
CA SER A 13 3.43 24.07 11.44
C SER A 13 3.11 25.51 11.86
N TYR A 14 3.14 25.78 13.17
CA TYR A 14 3.03 27.14 13.72
C TYR A 14 4.10 28.09 13.13
N LEU A 15 5.38 27.70 13.18
CA LEU A 15 6.49 28.51 12.66
C LEU A 15 6.39 28.75 11.15
N THR A 16 5.99 27.75 10.36
CA THR A 16 5.95 27.83 8.90
C THR A 16 4.84 28.78 8.45
N LEU A 17 3.65 28.68 9.06
CA LEU A 17 2.56 29.64 8.84
C LEU A 17 2.98 31.05 9.23
N PHE A 18 3.70 31.20 10.35
CA PHE A 18 4.19 32.51 10.78
C PHE A 18 5.20 33.10 9.78
N GLN A 19 6.13 32.29 9.26
CA GLN A 19 7.05 32.69 8.20
C GLN A 19 6.30 33.12 6.92
N ASP A 20 5.23 32.42 6.53
CA ASP A 20 4.41 32.80 5.37
C ASP A 20 3.68 34.13 5.58
N ILE A 21 3.08 34.34 6.76
CA ILE A 21 2.44 35.60 7.14
C ILE A 21 3.44 36.76 7.03
N LEU A 22 4.68 36.57 7.49
CA LEU A 22 5.73 37.58 7.41
C LEU A 22 6.21 37.83 5.97
N LYS A 23 6.38 36.79 5.16
CA LYS A 23 6.83 36.91 3.76
C LYS A 23 5.80 37.62 2.88
N ASN A 24 4.52 37.35 3.08
CA ASN A 24 3.44 37.94 2.28
C ASN A 24 3.15 39.40 2.64
N ASN A 25 3.56 39.87 3.81
CA ASN A 25 3.26 41.22 4.31
C ASN A 25 4.50 41.95 4.85
N SER A 26 5.32 42.49 3.94
CA SER A 26 6.52 43.28 4.26
C SER A 26 6.27 44.59 5.04
N GLN A 27 5.00 44.99 5.21
CA GLN A 27 4.58 46.18 5.98
C GLN A 27 4.13 45.87 7.41
N ASN A 28 4.06 44.59 7.82
CA ASN A 28 3.75 44.25 9.21
C ASN A 28 4.92 44.68 10.10
N ASN A 29 4.68 45.63 11.01
CA ASN A 29 5.65 46.12 11.97
C ASN A 29 5.76 45.12 13.13
N PHE A 30 6.32 43.94 12.91
CA PHE A 30 6.77 43.13 14.03
C PHE A 30 8.02 43.78 14.65
N PRO A 31 8.27 43.64 15.97
CA PRO A 31 9.45 44.22 16.60
C PRO A 31 10.71 43.78 15.84
N LYS A 32 11.60 44.73 15.52
CA LYS A 32 12.89 44.45 14.83
C LYS A 32 13.73 43.38 15.56
N GLU A 33 13.43 43.17 16.84
CA GLU A 33 13.96 42.17 17.77
C GLU A 33 13.64 40.71 17.40
N PHE A 34 12.71 40.45 16.48
CA PHE A 34 12.43 39.09 15.97
C PHE A 34 13.15 38.78 14.66
N VAL A 35 13.60 39.82 13.96
CA VAL A 35 14.12 39.75 12.58
C VAL A 35 15.64 39.90 12.55
N ASP A 36 16.24 40.58 13.52
CA ASP A 36 17.69 40.77 13.57
C ASP A 36 18.45 39.48 14.02
N ARG A 37 19.54 39.16 13.31
CA ARG A 37 20.36 37.94 13.50
C ARG A 37 20.90 37.79 14.93
N TYR A 38 21.01 38.89 15.69
CA TYR A 38 21.58 38.89 17.04
C TYR A 38 20.56 39.15 18.16
N SER A 39 19.27 39.28 17.82
CA SER A 39 18.30 39.99 18.65
C SER A 39 17.39 39.14 19.57
N TRP A 40 17.46 37.81 19.49
CA TRP A 40 16.65 36.91 20.35
C TRP A 40 16.91 37.09 21.85
N LYS A 41 17.96 37.83 22.25
CA LYS A 41 18.29 38.13 23.66
C LYS A 41 17.31 39.08 24.36
N ASN A 42 16.43 39.77 23.63
CA ASN A 42 15.55 40.83 24.18
C ASN A 42 14.05 40.47 24.25
N LEU A 43 13.69 39.19 24.14
CA LEU A 43 12.31 38.67 24.06
C LEU A 43 11.43 38.84 25.33
N LYS A 44 11.76 39.80 26.19
CA LYS A 44 11.07 40.04 27.47
C LYS A 44 10.32 41.35 27.48
N LYS A 45 9.07 41.31 27.00
CA LYS A 45 7.88 41.89 27.65
C LYS A 45 6.65 41.65 26.78
N LYS A 46 5.65 40.92 27.31
CA LYS A 46 4.27 40.96 26.82
C LYS A 46 3.79 42.41 26.91
N SER A 47 3.82 43.16 25.82
CA SER A 47 3.09 44.42 25.71
C SER A 47 1.80 44.13 24.93
N THR A 48 0.66 44.46 25.52
CA THR A 48 -0.67 44.30 24.91
C THR A 48 -0.86 45.14 23.64
N ASN A 49 0.12 45.97 23.27
CA ASN A 49 0.13 46.82 22.09
C ASN A 49 0.88 46.20 20.88
N ASP A 50 1.43 44.99 20.96
CA ASP A 50 2.27 44.41 19.89
C ASP A 50 1.51 43.57 18.84
N TYR A 51 0.19 43.38 18.96
CA TYR A 51 -0.60 42.56 18.02
C TYR A 51 -0.89 43.23 16.66
N HIS A 52 -0.19 44.31 16.29
CA HIS A 52 -0.49 45.12 15.10
C HIS A 52 -0.12 44.44 13.78
N LEU A 53 -0.85 43.36 13.42
CA LEU A 53 -1.09 43.00 12.03
C LEU A 53 -1.78 44.20 11.36
N LYS A 54 -1.00 45.00 10.61
CA LYS A 54 -1.49 46.24 9.98
C LYS A 54 -2.46 45.99 8.82
N LYS A 55 -2.54 44.75 8.33
CA LYS A 55 -3.48 44.29 7.29
C LYS A 55 -4.17 43.01 7.73
N GLU A 56 -5.39 42.83 7.23
CA GLU A 56 -6.19 41.62 7.44
C GLU A 56 -5.47 40.38 6.88
N LEU A 57 -5.48 39.28 7.65
CA LEU A 57 -4.94 37.98 7.23
C LEU A 57 -5.66 37.49 5.98
N THR A 58 -4.92 36.81 5.10
CA THR A 58 -5.58 36.19 3.94
C THR A 58 -6.52 35.07 4.42
N PRO A 59 -7.57 34.77 3.66
CA PRO A 59 -8.50 33.70 4.04
C PRO A 59 -7.83 32.33 4.21
N ALA A 60 -6.85 32.00 3.39
CA ALA A 60 -6.08 30.76 3.53
C ALA A 60 -5.29 30.71 4.84
N GLN A 61 -4.71 31.84 5.28
CA GLN A 61 -4.01 31.93 6.56
C GLN A 61 -4.96 31.80 7.75
N ILE A 62 -6.17 32.37 7.66
CA ILE A 62 -7.22 32.19 8.69
C ILE A 62 -7.61 30.71 8.81
N ASP A 63 -7.58 29.97 7.71
CA ASP A 63 -7.93 28.54 7.68
C ASP A 63 -6.87 27.69 8.32
N GLU A 64 -5.61 27.95 7.98
CA GLU A 64 -4.47 27.27 8.61
C GLU A 64 -4.40 27.58 10.11
N ILE A 65 -4.64 28.82 10.54
CA ILE A 65 -4.77 29.18 11.96
C ILE A 65 -5.92 28.42 12.61
N THR A 66 -7.07 28.36 11.93
CA THR A 66 -8.22 27.61 12.44
C THR A 66 -7.83 26.15 12.59
N ASP A 67 -7.23 25.51 11.59
CA ASP A 67 -6.88 24.09 11.67
C ASP A 67 -5.88 23.75 12.78
N LEU A 68 -4.95 24.66 13.11
CA LEU A 68 -3.95 24.49 14.18
C LEU A 68 -4.53 24.70 15.60
N VAL A 69 -5.36 25.72 15.82
CA VAL A 69 -5.82 26.12 17.17
C VAL A 69 -7.19 25.53 17.52
N TRP A 70 -7.99 25.16 16.52
CA TRP A 70 -9.39 24.82 16.73
C TRP A 70 -9.59 23.35 17.18
N HIS A 71 -10.20 23.19 18.36
CA HIS A 71 -10.56 21.89 18.94
C HIS A 71 -12.08 21.67 19.16
N SER A 72 -12.91 22.72 19.25
CA SER A 72 -14.37 22.61 19.47
C SER A 72 -15.22 23.11 18.28
N PRO A 73 -16.08 22.28 17.69
CA PRO A 73 -16.85 22.63 16.52
C PRO A 73 -17.92 23.70 16.68
N ASP A 74 -18.41 23.92 17.89
CA ASP A 74 -19.61 24.75 18.04
C ASP A 74 -19.26 26.24 18.23
N LYS A 75 -17.98 26.59 18.40
CA LYS A 75 -17.51 27.97 18.62
C LYS A 75 -16.31 28.27 17.70
N LEU A 76 -16.52 29.09 16.67
CA LEU A 76 -15.48 29.51 15.73
C LEU A 76 -15.46 31.04 15.71
N ASP A 77 -14.81 31.61 16.71
CA ASP A 77 -14.52 33.05 16.75
C ASP A 77 -13.12 33.26 16.18
N THR A 78 -13.06 33.68 14.91
CA THR A 78 -11.81 33.85 14.16
C THR A 78 -10.87 34.84 14.83
N LYS A 79 -11.40 35.82 15.56
CA LYS A 79 -10.57 36.83 16.25
C LYS A 79 -9.85 36.21 17.44
N ASN A 80 -10.58 35.48 18.30
CA ASN A 80 -9.99 34.80 19.45
C ASN A 80 -8.99 33.72 19.01
N LEU A 81 -9.28 32.95 17.96
CA LEU A 81 -8.34 31.94 17.43
C LEU A 81 -7.03 32.57 16.94
N THR A 82 -7.10 33.75 16.32
CA THR A 82 -5.91 34.50 15.88
C THR A 82 -5.09 35.01 17.05
N GLU A 83 -5.75 35.52 18.10
CA GLU A 83 -5.07 35.98 19.33
C GLU A 83 -4.33 34.81 20.00
N VAL A 84 -4.97 33.64 20.11
CA VAL A 84 -4.36 32.43 20.70
C VAL A 84 -3.19 31.92 19.86
N TYR A 85 -3.33 31.89 18.53
CA TYR A 85 -2.24 31.55 17.63
C TYR A 85 -1.00 32.43 17.85
N LEU A 86 -1.20 33.76 17.95
CA LEU A 86 -0.10 34.71 18.17
C LEU A 86 0.55 34.54 19.55
N ASP A 87 -0.24 34.26 20.58
CA ASP A 87 0.27 33.98 21.93
C ASP A 87 1.12 32.70 21.96
N ILE A 88 0.67 31.62 21.30
CA ILE A 88 1.44 30.37 21.14
C ILE A 88 2.76 30.66 20.41
N ILE A 89 2.72 31.40 19.30
CA ILE A 89 3.91 31.77 18.54
C ILE A 89 4.90 32.55 19.40
N TYR A 90 4.46 33.55 20.16
CA TYR A 90 5.34 34.33 21.02
C TYR A 90 6.04 33.44 22.05
N ASN A 91 5.27 32.61 22.75
CA ASN A 91 5.81 31.70 23.76
C ASN A 91 6.75 30.65 23.14
N LEU A 92 6.44 30.16 21.94
CA LEU A 92 7.27 29.22 21.20
C LEU A 92 8.60 29.87 20.79
N LEU A 93 8.59 31.11 20.32
CA LEU A 93 9.79 31.87 19.99
C LEU A 93 10.62 32.18 21.25
N ASP A 94 10.01 32.56 22.37
CA ASP A 94 10.75 32.73 23.65
C ASP A 94 11.45 31.43 24.07
N TRP A 95 10.72 30.31 24.01
CA TRP A 95 11.24 28.98 24.35
C TRP A 95 12.38 28.54 23.41
N LEU A 96 12.23 28.75 22.10
CA LEU A 96 13.28 28.49 21.12
C LEU A 96 14.51 29.36 21.39
N GLY A 97 14.33 30.64 21.71
CA GLY A 97 15.42 31.56 22.06
C GLY A 97 16.27 31.06 23.23
N ALA A 98 15.63 30.45 24.23
CA ALA A 98 16.30 29.86 25.39
C ALA A 98 16.97 28.51 25.09
N ASN A 99 16.46 27.74 24.13
CA ASN A 99 16.81 26.34 23.91
C ASN A 99 17.60 26.03 22.63
N ILE A 100 17.91 27.02 21.79
CA ILE A 100 18.77 26.83 20.60
C ILE A 100 20.11 26.19 21.01
N ASP A 101 20.44 25.08 20.37
CA ASP A 101 21.71 24.40 20.56
C ASP A 101 22.78 25.07 19.69
N LYS A 102 23.73 25.71 20.39
CA LYS A 102 24.84 26.47 19.79
C LYS A 102 25.71 25.64 18.84
N ARG A 103 25.70 24.30 18.94
CA ARG A 103 26.44 23.40 18.02
C ARG A 103 25.96 23.50 16.57
N TYR A 104 24.70 23.85 16.36
CA TYR A 104 24.05 23.94 15.05
C TYR A 104 23.98 25.36 14.50
N ILE A 105 24.55 26.35 15.21
CA ILE A 105 24.69 27.71 14.70
C ILE A 105 25.82 27.73 13.65
N ASP A 106 25.52 28.17 12.43
CA ASP A 106 26.51 28.36 11.35
C ASP A 106 27.56 29.45 11.70
N ARG A 107 28.67 29.45 10.96
CA ARG A 107 29.68 30.52 10.99
C ARG A 107 29.03 31.90 10.73
N PRO A 108 29.62 33.01 11.25
CA PRO A 108 29.10 34.38 11.15
C PRO A 108 28.78 34.93 9.75
N GLU A 109 29.14 34.21 8.68
CA GLU A 109 29.04 34.62 7.27
C GLU A 109 27.68 34.36 6.61
N SER A 110 26.79 33.51 7.16
CA SER A 110 25.49 33.20 6.52
C SER A 110 24.58 34.44 6.49
N ARG A 111 24.17 34.94 5.31
CA ARG A 111 23.30 36.14 5.21
C ARG A 111 21.86 35.92 5.69
N GLU A 112 21.43 34.67 5.83
CA GLU A 112 20.07 34.28 6.20
C GLU A 112 19.72 34.65 7.65
N LEU A 113 18.51 35.17 7.86
CA LEU A 113 17.98 35.48 9.18
C LEU A 113 17.55 34.19 9.88
N LEU A 114 17.81 34.08 11.19
CA LEU A 114 17.56 32.85 11.96
C LEU A 114 16.10 32.38 11.86
N LEU A 115 15.14 33.31 11.95
CA LEU A 115 13.70 33.01 11.85
C LEU A 115 13.32 32.40 10.49
N PHE A 116 13.95 32.82 9.40
CA PHE A 116 13.61 32.40 8.03
C PHE A 116 14.36 31.16 7.55
N ARG A 117 15.14 30.51 8.44
CA ARG A 117 15.78 29.23 8.16
C ARG A 117 14.73 28.19 7.75
N VAL A 118 15.16 27.28 6.88
CA VAL A 118 14.32 26.18 6.38
C VAL A 118 13.76 25.34 7.54
N PRO A 119 12.52 24.79 7.43
CA PRO A 119 11.87 24.03 8.50
C PRO A 119 12.71 22.88 9.07
N PHE A 120 13.58 22.30 8.24
CA PHE A 120 14.48 21.24 8.66
C PHE A 120 15.44 21.67 9.79
N PHE A 121 15.97 22.89 9.75
CA PHE A 121 16.83 23.44 10.82
C PHE A 121 16.06 23.49 12.14
N TRP A 122 14.84 24.04 12.12
CA TRP A 122 14.00 24.15 13.31
C TRP A 122 13.59 22.79 13.86
N ARG A 123 13.33 21.79 13.01
CA ARG A 123 13.08 20.41 13.44
C ARG A 123 14.23 19.87 14.27
N GLN A 124 15.47 20.07 13.83
CA GLN A 124 16.65 19.62 14.58
C GLN A 124 16.79 20.35 15.92
N GLN A 125 16.58 21.67 15.97
CA GLN A 125 16.67 22.45 17.22
C GLN A 125 15.64 22.00 18.25
N ILE A 126 14.38 21.87 17.83
CA ILE A 126 13.28 21.48 18.72
C ILE A 126 13.52 20.07 19.26
N ARG A 127 13.86 19.11 18.38
CA ARG A 127 14.18 17.74 18.80
C ARG A 127 15.33 17.71 19.80
N ALA A 128 16.43 18.41 19.51
CA ALA A 128 17.58 18.47 20.41
C ALA A 128 17.20 19.01 21.80
N ALA A 129 16.35 20.04 21.87
CA ALA A 129 15.85 20.58 23.11
C ALA A 129 14.97 19.58 23.88
N LEU A 130 14.09 18.85 23.20
CA LEU A 130 13.17 17.87 23.81
C LEU A 130 13.85 16.63 24.39
N TYR A 131 15.09 16.36 23.99
CA TYR A 131 15.94 15.30 24.55
C TYR A 131 17.03 15.83 25.51
N LYS A 132 17.12 17.15 25.74
CA LYS A 132 18.18 17.75 26.57
C LYS A 132 17.83 17.70 28.06
N GLY A 133 18.61 16.91 28.82
CA GLY A 133 18.89 17.11 30.25
C GLY A 133 17.78 16.78 31.26
N GLN A 134 16.51 17.08 30.97
CA GLN A 134 15.34 16.73 31.77
C GLN A 134 14.11 16.68 30.84
N LEU A 135 13.37 15.56 30.85
CA LEU A 135 12.15 15.32 30.05
C LEU A 135 11.03 16.37 30.29
N GLU A 136 11.23 17.29 31.24
CA GLU A 136 10.42 18.47 31.55
C GLU A 136 10.26 19.43 30.36
N GLU A 137 11.22 19.51 29.43
CA GLU A 137 11.05 20.37 28.24
C GLU A 137 9.90 19.90 27.34
N ARG A 138 9.55 18.61 27.36
CA ARG A 138 8.36 18.09 26.66
C ARG A 138 7.07 18.62 27.27
N LYS A 139 6.98 18.67 28.61
CA LYS A 139 5.84 19.24 29.33
C LYS A 139 5.69 20.73 29.04
N LYS A 140 6.81 21.47 29.03
CA LYS A 140 6.83 22.90 28.71
C LYS A 140 6.36 23.15 27.29
N LEU A 141 6.90 22.42 26.30
CA LEU A 141 6.49 22.60 24.90
C LEU A 141 5.02 22.20 24.69
N ALA A 142 4.56 21.08 25.26
CA ALA A 142 3.15 20.69 25.20
C ALA A 142 2.22 21.75 25.81
N ALA A 143 2.65 22.39 26.91
CA ALA A 143 1.90 23.50 27.51
C ALA A 143 1.94 24.78 26.66
N ILE A 144 3.06 25.07 25.99
CA ILE A 144 3.20 26.23 25.08
C ILE A 144 2.32 26.08 23.84
N LEU A 145 2.32 24.88 23.25
CA LEU A 145 1.51 24.55 22.07
C LEU A 145 0.04 24.29 22.41
N GLU A 146 -0.30 24.22 23.70
CA GLU A 146 -1.62 23.81 24.21
C GLU A 146 -2.11 22.47 23.64
N TYR A 147 -1.15 21.58 23.38
CA TYR A 147 -1.36 20.35 22.61
C TYR A 147 -0.71 19.15 23.29
N MET A 148 -1.48 18.07 23.42
CA MET A 148 -1.01 16.76 23.87
C MET A 148 -0.85 15.81 22.67
N PRO A 149 0.31 15.14 22.54
CA PRO A 149 0.56 14.17 21.47
C PRO A 149 -0.46 13.05 21.43
N VAL A 150 -0.82 12.62 20.22
CA VAL A 150 -1.92 11.68 20.03
C VAL A 150 -1.66 10.31 20.66
N GLN A 151 -0.41 9.88 20.74
CA GLN A 151 -0.02 8.56 21.27
C GLN A 151 -0.31 8.51 22.78
N VAL A 152 -0.09 9.62 23.49
CA VAL A 152 -0.43 9.77 24.90
C VAL A 152 -1.94 9.67 25.09
N ILE A 153 -2.71 10.41 24.28
CA ILE A 153 -4.17 10.37 24.31
C ILE A 153 -4.70 8.97 23.99
N GLN A 154 -4.13 8.29 22.99
CA GLN A 154 -4.51 6.93 22.61
C GLN A 154 -4.19 5.90 23.70
N ALA A 155 -3.03 6.01 24.35
CA ALA A 155 -2.64 5.15 25.47
C ALA A 155 -3.64 5.27 26.62
N ILE A 156 -4.12 6.48 26.93
CA ILE A 156 -5.09 6.70 28.00
C ILE A 156 -6.50 6.29 27.58
N ALA A 157 -6.99 6.85 26.47
CA ALA A 157 -8.39 6.79 26.05
C ALA A 157 -8.80 5.45 25.40
N GLY A 158 -7.83 4.70 24.85
CA GLY A 158 -8.08 3.42 24.18
C GLY A 158 -8.71 3.57 22.79
N ARG A 159 -8.94 2.42 22.11
CA ARG A 159 -9.23 2.37 20.67
C ARG A 159 -10.67 2.72 20.27
N ASN A 160 -11.60 2.80 21.23
CA ASN A 160 -13.04 2.93 20.95
C ASN A 160 -13.55 4.38 20.91
N LYS A 161 -12.66 5.38 21.03
CA LYS A 161 -13.04 6.79 21.02
C LYS A 161 -13.15 7.33 19.59
N SER A 162 -14.13 8.20 19.36
CA SER A 162 -14.32 8.82 18.06
C SER A 162 -13.16 9.79 17.75
N PRO A 163 -12.79 10.01 16.46
CA PRO A 163 -11.72 10.95 16.09
C PRO A 163 -11.93 12.36 16.66
N TYR A 164 -13.19 12.76 16.78
CA TYR A 164 -13.59 14.01 17.42
C TYR A 164 -13.19 14.07 18.91
N GLU A 165 -13.51 13.03 19.68
CA GLU A 165 -13.13 12.98 21.10
C GLU A 165 -11.60 12.96 21.26
N VAL A 166 -10.88 12.23 20.40
CA VAL A 166 -9.41 12.23 20.40
C VAL A 166 -8.88 13.65 20.17
N ARG A 167 -9.39 14.37 19.15
CA ARG A 167 -8.99 15.77 18.87
C ARG A 167 -9.35 16.73 19.99
N LEU A 168 -10.49 16.55 20.64
CA LEU A 168 -10.89 17.35 21.81
C LEU A 168 -9.93 17.11 22.98
N TYR A 169 -9.53 15.85 23.21
CA TYR A 169 -8.59 15.50 24.28
C TYR A 169 -7.14 15.89 23.97
N GLN A 170 -6.76 16.13 22.71
CA GLN A 170 -5.46 16.72 22.38
C GLN A 170 -5.31 18.16 22.90
N PHE A 171 -6.41 18.89 23.11
CA PHE A 171 -6.34 20.23 23.71
C PHE A 171 -5.86 20.12 25.16
N TYR A 172 -4.71 20.71 25.48
CA TYR A 172 -4.06 20.59 26.79
C TYR A 172 -3.80 21.96 27.41
N VAL A 173 -4.35 22.19 28.61
CA VAL A 173 -4.19 23.45 29.35
C VAL A 173 -3.64 23.17 30.75
N PRO A 174 -2.57 23.84 31.20
CA PRO A 174 -2.06 23.69 32.56
C PRO A 174 -3.05 24.24 33.61
N ARG A 175 -3.07 23.67 34.82
CA ARG A 175 -4.10 23.92 35.87
C ARG A 175 -4.33 25.40 36.23
N LYS A 176 -3.34 26.28 36.00
CA LYS A 176 -3.40 27.70 36.38
C LYS A 176 -4.04 28.62 35.32
N SER A 177 -4.34 28.10 34.13
CA SER A 177 -4.83 28.91 32.99
C SER A 177 -6.22 28.50 32.48
N GLU A 178 -6.95 27.65 33.20
CA GLU A 178 -8.27 27.17 32.74
C GLU A 178 -9.34 28.27 32.64
N ASP A 179 -9.24 29.36 33.42
CA ASP A 179 -10.24 30.42 33.46
C ASP A 179 -10.27 31.30 32.20
N ASP A 180 -9.13 31.46 31.50
CA ASP A 180 -9.00 32.33 30.32
C ASP A 180 -9.56 31.69 29.03
N TYR A 181 -9.59 30.36 28.96
CA TYR A 181 -9.87 29.62 27.71
C TYR A 181 -11.28 28.99 27.60
N ASN A 182 -12.16 29.28 28.57
CA ASN A 182 -13.62 29.05 28.46
C ASN A 182 -14.26 29.72 27.22
N LYS A 183 -13.53 30.62 26.55
CA LYS A 183 -13.93 31.31 25.33
C LYS A 183 -13.73 30.48 24.04
N LEU A 184 -12.89 29.44 24.04
CA LEU A 184 -12.59 28.65 22.83
C LEU A 184 -13.49 27.42 22.67
N LEU A 185 -13.88 26.79 23.77
CA LEU A 185 -14.75 25.60 23.75
C LEU A 185 -16.22 25.99 23.93
N SER A 186 -17.12 25.13 23.42
CA SER A 186 -18.54 25.18 23.77
C SER A 186 -18.74 24.75 25.23
N ASP A 187 -19.82 25.17 25.89
CA ASP A 187 -20.08 24.79 27.29
C ASP A 187 -20.16 23.27 27.50
N THR A 188 -20.59 22.54 26.46
CA THR A 188 -20.69 21.08 26.50
C THR A 188 -19.32 20.43 26.32
N ASP A 189 -18.52 20.90 25.36
CA ASP A 189 -17.17 20.37 25.12
C ASP A 189 -16.22 20.70 26.26
N PHE A 190 -16.33 21.90 26.84
CA PHE A 190 -15.56 22.30 28.02
C PHE A 190 -15.83 21.36 29.20
N LYS A 191 -17.10 21.05 29.49
CA LYS A 191 -17.44 20.09 30.56
C LYS A 191 -16.86 18.70 30.28
N ASN A 192 -16.97 18.21 29.05
CA ASN A 192 -16.45 16.90 28.66
C ASN A 192 -14.92 16.83 28.73
N HIS A 193 -14.24 17.88 28.26
CA HIS A 193 -12.80 18.07 28.33
C HIS A 193 -12.33 18.10 29.79
N LYS A 194 -12.95 18.92 30.63
CA LYS A 194 -12.61 19.08 32.04
C LYS A 194 -12.75 17.78 32.82
N ILE A 195 -13.89 17.10 32.71
CA ILE A 195 -14.13 15.80 33.38
C ILE A 195 -13.08 14.76 32.99
N TRP A 196 -12.63 14.79 31.73
CA TRP A 196 -11.65 13.84 31.23
C TRP A 196 -10.24 14.16 31.75
N TRP A 197 -9.80 15.42 31.66
CA TRP A 197 -8.48 15.83 32.12
C TRP A 197 -8.33 15.77 33.64
N ASP A 198 -9.37 16.07 34.42
CA ASP A 198 -9.35 15.96 35.89
C ASP A 198 -8.95 14.55 36.36
N LYS A 199 -9.28 13.52 35.58
CA LYS A 199 -8.97 12.12 35.90
C LYS A 199 -7.65 11.62 35.32
N ASN A 200 -7.21 12.17 34.19
CA ASN A 200 -6.14 11.56 33.37
C ASN A 200 -4.86 12.40 33.28
N LYS A 201 -4.83 13.62 33.82
CA LYS A 201 -3.71 14.57 33.65
C LYS A 201 -2.37 14.03 34.16
N GLU A 202 -2.34 13.50 35.38
CA GLU A 202 -1.11 12.96 35.98
C GLU A 202 -0.54 11.80 35.13
N THR A 203 -1.40 10.90 34.68
CA THR A 203 -1.02 9.78 33.80
C THR A 203 -0.55 10.26 32.43
N ALA A 204 -1.16 11.32 31.87
CA ALA A 204 -0.72 11.91 30.61
C ALA A 204 0.66 12.55 30.71
N GLU A 205 0.93 13.28 31.79
CA GLU A 205 2.24 13.86 32.05
C GLU A 205 3.32 12.78 32.29
N GLU A 206 2.96 11.66 32.92
CA GLU A 206 3.84 10.51 33.09
C GLU A 206 4.18 9.87 31.74
N TYR A 207 3.19 9.58 30.89
CA TYR A 207 3.43 9.03 29.55
C TYR A 207 4.16 10.00 28.62
N LEU A 208 3.96 11.31 28.77
CA LEU A 208 4.67 12.33 27.98
C LEU A 208 6.19 12.32 28.26
N THR A 209 6.56 11.96 29.49
CA THR A 209 7.94 11.98 29.96
C THR A 209 8.60 10.60 30.02
N ASN A 210 7.85 9.50 29.98
CA ASN A 210 8.40 8.15 30.05
C ASN A 210 8.06 7.32 28.80
N ASP A 211 8.96 7.36 27.82
CA ASP A 211 8.81 6.67 26.53
C ASP A 211 8.64 5.15 26.70
N ASN A 212 9.39 4.53 27.62
CA ASN A 212 9.30 3.09 27.89
C ASN A 212 7.95 2.69 28.48
N LEU A 213 7.43 3.51 29.41
CA LEU A 213 6.11 3.27 29.99
C LEU A 213 5.01 3.43 28.94
N LEU A 214 5.06 4.50 28.13
CA LEU A 214 4.12 4.71 27.03
C LEU A 214 4.16 3.53 26.05
N LEU A 215 5.35 3.09 25.65
CA LEU A 215 5.51 1.98 24.72
C LEU A 215 4.90 0.68 25.27
N ARG A 216 5.18 0.33 26.54
CA ARG A 216 4.58 -0.85 27.20
C ARG A 216 3.06 -0.81 27.23
N GLU A 217 2.49 0.38 27.43
CA GLU A 217 1.04 0.57 27.45
C GLU A 217 0.42 0.49 26.05
N LEU A 218 1.10 1.01 25.02
CA LEU A 218 0.67 0.89 23.62
C LEU A 218 0.77 -0.53 23.07
N LEU A 219 1.70 -1.35 23.61
CA LEU A 219 1.87 -2.76 23.29
C LEU A 219 0.94 -3.70 24.10
N ASN A 220 0.26 -3.16 25.11
CA ASN A 220 -0.59 -3.88 26.05
C ASN A 220 0.11 -5.05 26.75
N ASP A 221 1.37 -4.86 27.13
CA ASP A 221 2.14 -5.86 27.89
C ASP A 221 1.88 -5.77 29.41
N ASN A 222 1.06 -4.81 29.85
CA ASN A 222 0.69 -4.66 31.25
C ASN A 222 -0.49 -5.58 31.62
N VAL A 223 -0.20 -6.69 32.32
CA VAL A 223 -1.17 -7.75 32.69
C VAL A 223 -2.37 -7.24 33.52
N LYS A 224 -2.23 -6.08 34.18
CA LYS A 224 -3.29 -5.46 34.99
C LYS A 224 -4.30 -4.63 34.18
N SER A 225 -4.00 -4.28 32.93
CA SER A 225 -4.89 -3.51 32.06
C SER A 225 -6.02 -4.40 31.51
N LYS A 226 -7.28 -4.09 31.85
CA LYS A 226 -8.46 -4.68 31.20
C LYS A 226 -8.75 -4.10 29.80
N ILE A 227 -7.97 -3.13 29.33
CA ILE A 227 -8.19 -2.39 28.08
C ILE A 227 -7.30 -2.99 26.99
N LYS A 228 -7.89 -3.54 25.93
CA LYS A 228 -7.14 -4.01 24.74
C LYS A 228 -6.53 -2.81 24.00
N ARG A 229 -5.23 -2.56 24.19
CA ARG A 229 -4.45 -1.50 23.55
C ARG A 229 -3.50 -2.13 22.51
N GLU A 230 -3.99 -2.45 21.31
CA GLU A 230 -3.14 -2.97 20.22
C GLU A 230 -3.02 -1.90 19.14
N PHE A 231 -2.33 -0.80 19.42
CA PHE A 231 -2.12 0.28 18.46
C PHE A 231 -0.96 -0.01 17.50
N THR A 232 -1.04 0.56 16.30
CA THR A 232 0.08 0.60 15.35
C THR A 232 1.10 1.63 15.78
N LEU A 233 2.38 1.28 15.69
CA LEU A 233 3.47 2.16 16.10
C LEU A 233 4.23 2.68 14.88
N PRO A 234 4.76 3.92 14.95
CA PRO A 234 5.70 4.43 13.97
C PRO A 234 7.11 3.90 14.23
N PHE A 235 7.95 3.95 13.20
CA PHE A 235 9.35 3.54 13.27
C PHE A 235 10.16 4.26 14.37
N GLU A 236 9.98 5.58 14.54
CA GLU A 236 10.78 6.35 15.51
C GLU A 236 10.55 5.88 16.95
N THR A 237 9.33 5.45 17.28
CA THR A 237 8.97 4.98 18.63
C THR A 237 9.72 3.70 19.01
N LEU A 238 10.01 2.83 18.04
CA LEU A 238 10.64 1.53 18.27
C LEU A 238 12.13 1.50 17.94
N PHE A 239 12.66 2.54 17.28
CA PHE A 239 14.05 2.55 16.84
C PHE A 239 15.04 2.52 18.03
N ASN A 240 14.67 3.11 19.17
CA ASN A 240 15.49 3.05 20.38
C ASN A 240 15.66 1.61 20.93
N ASP A 241 14.63 0.77 20.87
CA ASP A 241 14.73 -0.64 21.27
C ASP A 241 15.70 -1.40 20.36
N GLU A 242 15.69 -1.08 19.06
CA GLU A 242 16.63 -1.64 18.09
C GLU A 242 18.08 -1.21 18.38
N LEU A 243 18.31 0.07 18.69
CA LEU A 243 19.64 0.58 19.07
C LEU A 243 20.13 -0.03 20.39
N ASN A 244 19.24 -0.25 21.36
CA ASN A 244 19.56 -0.94 22.60
C ASN A 244 20.02 -2.39 22.35
N GLU A 245 19.35 -3.09 21.43
CA GLU A 245 19.76 -4.43 21.03
C GLU A 245 21.15 -4.46 20.37
N ILE A 246 21.48 -3.44 19.56
CA ILE A 246 22.81 -3.31 18.95
C ILE A 246 23.88 -3.07 20.01
N VAL A 247 23.63 -2.24 21.02
CA VAL A 247 24.57 -2.03 22.13
C VAL A 247 24.85 -3.34 22.85
N LYS A 248 23.81 -4.11 23.20
CA LYS A 248 23.96 -5.44 23.81
C LYS A 248 24.79 -6.37 22.92
N ALA A 249 24.54 -6.37 21.61
CA ALA A 249 25.27 -7.21 20.66
C ALA A 249 26.76 -6.80 20.57
N ARG A 250 27.06 -5.51 20.50
CA ARG A 250 28.44 -4.96 20.50
C ARG A 250 29.20 -5.37 21.76
N GLU A 251 28.58 -5.25 22.94
CA GLU A 251 29.19 -5.65 24.21
C GLU A 251 29.49 -7.14 24.25
N LYS A 252 28.55 -7.98 23.81
CA LYS A 252 28.75 -9.43 23.75
C LYS A 252 29.88 -9.80 22.78
N ARG A 253 29.92 -9.22 21.58
CA ARG A 253 31.02 -9.41 20.62
C ARG A 253 32.38 -8.96 21.18
N LYS A 254 32.41 -7.84 21.92
CA LYS A 254 33.64 -7.34 22.57
C LYS A 254 34.15 -8.33 23.62
N LYS A 255 33.26 -8.91 24.44
CA LYS A 255 33.60 -9.94 25.43
C LYS A 255 34.12 -11.22 24.76
N GLU A 256 33.47 -11.68 23.69
CA GLU A 256 33.92 -12.83 22.87
C GLU A 256 35.37 -12.62 22.36
N TRP A 257 35.68 -11.43 21.84
CA TRP A 257 36.99 -11.12 21.25
C TRP A 257 38.12 -10.88 22.28
N GLN A 258 37.77 -10.40 23.48
CA GLN A 258 38.75 -10.24 24.56
C GLN A 258 39.14 -11.61 25.16
N ALA A 259 38.18 -12.54 25.26
CA ALA A 259 38.45 -13.90 25.73
C ALA A 259 39.40 -14.65 24.78
N SER A 260 39.21 -14.52 23.46
CA SER A 260 40.09 -15.16 22.46
C SER A 260 41.52 -14.61 22.45
N LYS A 261 41.72 -13.33 22.78
CA LYS A 261 43.06 -12.74 22.93
C LYS A 261 43.80 -13.25 24.17
N ASN A 262 43.11 -13.42 25.30
CA ASN A 262 43.73 -13.87 26.54
C ASN A 262 44.20 -15.33 26.48
N GLU A 263 43.51 -16.22 25.74
CA GLU A 263 43.95 -17.61 25.51
C GLU A 263 45.21 -17.71 24.63
N TYR A 264 45.47 -16.73 23.75
CA TYR A 264 46.65 -16.73 22.89
C TYR A 264 47.89 -16.09 23.54
N THR A 265 47.72 -15.24 24.57
CA THR A 265 48.83 -14.54 25.24
C THR A 265 49.57 -15.34 26.31
N ASP A 266 49.10 -16.54 26.66
CA ASP A 266 49.81 -17.40 27.64
C ASP A 266 50.97 -18.22 27.05
N ASN A 267 51.32 -18.05 25.75
CA ASN A 267 52.40 -18.83 25.12
C ASN A 267 53.43 -18.05 24.29
N ASN A 268 53.49 -16.72 24.32
CA ASN A 268 54.70 -16.01 23.84
C ASN A 268 54.82 -14.60 24.42
N SER A 269 55.87 -14.41 25.23
CA SER A 269 56.25 -13.14 25.82
C SER A 269 56.91 -12.21 24.78
N VAL A 270 56.14 -11.30 24.20
CA VAL A 270 56.71 -10.08 23.58
C VAL A 270 55.85 -8.88 23.98
N LYS A 271 56.44 -8.01 24.81
CA LYS A 271 55.90 -6.68 25.13
C LYS A 271 55.88 -5.83 23.86
N ILE A 272 54.70 -5.59 23.30
CA ILE A 272 54.47 -4.49 22.35
C ILE A 272 53.65 -3.42 23.07
N SER A 273 54.14 -2.20 22.98
CA SER A 273 53.74 -0.99 23.71
C SER A 273 52.25 -0.63 23.62
N GLU A 274 51.62 -0.48 24.79
CA GLU A 274 50.23 -0.07 25.01
C GLU A 274 49.96 1.44 24.77
N LYS A 275 50.26 2.00 23.59
CA LYS A 275 50.09 3.46 23.40
C LYS A 275 49.18 3.98 22.29
N GLU A 276 48.43 3.17 21.55
CA GLU A 276 47.66 3.73 20.40
C GLU A 276 46.18 3.32 20.25
N ASN A 277 45.48 2.85 21.30
CA ASN A 277 44.03 2.56 21.15
C ASN A 277 43.15 2.96 22.35
N LYS A 278 43.44 4.12 22.96
CA LYS A 278 42.61 4.67 24.05
C LYS A 278 41.57 5.71 23.63
N ASP A 279 41.61 6.19 22.38
CA ASP A 279 40.82 7.37 21.98
C ASP A 279 39.56 7.11 21.14
N ASP A 280 39.23 5.87 20.75
CA ASP A 280 38.14 5.66 19.77
C ASP A 280 36.86 4.98 20.29
N PHE A 281 36.78 4.47 21.52
CA PHE A 281 35.56 3.79 22.00
C PHE A 281 35.30 3.86 23.53
N ASP A 282 35.72 4.94 24.19
CA ASP A 282 35.34 5.23 25.58
C ASP A 282 34.07 6.10 25.61
N ILE A 283 32.95 5.55 25.11
CA ILE A 283 31.63 6.04 25.51
C ILE A 283 31.45 5.57 26.94
N LYS A 284 31.72 6.46 27.91
CA LYS A 284 31.34 6.28 29.30
C LYS A 284 29.83 6.04 29.35
N LEU A 285 29.44 4.78 29.48
CA LEU A 285 28.10 4.34 29.84
C LEU A 285 27.74 5.02 31.17
N SER A 286 27.07 6.17 31.07
CA SER A 286 26.31 6.72 32.17
C SER A 286 24.94 6.06 32.13
N ASP A 287 24.46 5.55 33.27
CA ASP A 287 23.19 4.83 33.43
C ASP A 287 21.92 5.66 33.08
N ASN A 288 22.06 6.80 32.38
CA ASN A 288 21.01 7.74 31.98
C ASN A 288 20.69 7.71 30.46
N GLU A 289 21.26 6.81 29.66
CA GLU A 289 21.29 6.89 28.17
C GLU A 289 20.05 6.45 27.38
N ASN A 290 18.91 6.13 28.02
CA ASN A 290 17.65 5.90 27.29
C ASN A 290 16.94 7.19 26.82
N ASN A 291 17.54 8.37 27.08
CA ASN A 291 16.88 9.68 26.95
C ASN A 291 17.34 10.52 25.74
N GLY A 292 17.94 9.93 24.70
CA GLY A 292 18.40 10.64 23.49
C GLY A 292 17.50 10.46 22.26
N ASP A 293 17.56 11.41 21.31
CA ASP A 293 16.92 11.28 20.00
C ASP A 293 17.45 10.04 19.28
N PRO A 294 16.62 9.05 18.91
CA PRO A 294 17.11 7.82 18.29
C PRO A 294 17.86 8.10 16.97
N MET A 295 17.49 9.15 16.22
CA MET A 295 18.17 9.51 14.98
C MET A 295 19.54 10.14 15.22
N VAL A 296 19.71 10.90 16.31
CA VAL A 296 21.00 11.49 16.69
C VAL A 296 21.89 10.42 17.33
N ARG A 297 21.32 9.60 18.21
CA ARG A 297 22.00 8.45 18.82
C ARG A 297 22.55 7.51 17.76
N ALA A 298 21.79 7.21 16.72
CA ALA A 298 22.25 6.40 15.60
C ALA A 298 23.49 6.98 14.89
N LEU A 299 23.54 8.31 14.72
CA LEU A 299 24.69 9.01 14.14
C LEU A 299 25.90 8.97 15.10
N ASP A 300 25.68 9.22 16.39
CA ASP A 300 26.73 9.20 17.42
C ASP A 300 27.31 7.78 17.59
N MET A 301 26.49 6.75 17.46
CA MET A 301 26.90 5.35 17.50
C MET A 301 27.73 4.92 16.28
N LYS A 302 27.82 5.75 15.23
CA LYS A 302 28.51 5.49 13.96
C LYS A 302 28.21 4.08 13.44
N LEU A 303 26.93 3.78 13.20
CA LEU A 303 26.46 2.43 12.87
C LEU A 303 27.07 1.88 11.56
N TYR A 304 27.42 0.59 11.57
CA TYR A 304 27.97 -0.14 10.43
C TYR A 304 26.92 -1.09 9.85
N GLY A 305 26.64 -0.97 8.55
CA GLY A 305 25.67 -1.79 7.84
C GLY A 305 26.31 -2.65 6.74
N LEU A 306 25.82 -3.87 6.60
CA LEU A 306 26.09 -4.74 5.47
C LEU A 306 24.80 -4.90 4.65
N ALA A 307 24.87 -4.67 3.34
CA ALA A 307 23.75 -4.81 2.43
C ALA A 307 24.06 -5.85 1.35
N PHE A 308 23.11 -6.77 1.11
CA PHE A 308 23.20 -7.74 0.02
C PHE A 308 22.01 -7.64 -0.91
N SER A 309 22.30 -7.39 -2.19
CA SER A 309 21.28 -7.18 -3.21
C SER A 309 20.54 -8.46 -3.62
N GLY A 310 19.40 -8.30 -4.26
CA GLY A 310 18.66 -9.39 -4.89
C GLY A 310 19.32 -9.92 -6.16
N GLY A 311 18.78 -11.03 -6.68
CA GLY A 311 19.34 -11.71 -7.86
C GLY A 311 19.32 -13.24 -7.78
N GLY A 312 18.53 -13.81 -6.86
CA GLY A 312 18.44 -15.25 -6.65
C GLY A 312 19.76 -15.87 -6.21
N ILE A 313 19.99 -17.13 -6.58
CA ILE A 313 21.19 -17.85 -6.16
C ILE A 313 22.49 -17.18 -6.61
N ARG A 314 22.53 -16.53 -7.79
CA ARG A 314 23.69 -15.77 -8.26
C ARG A 314 24.20 -14.77 -7.22
N SER A 315 23.29 -13.91 -6.74
CA SER A 315 23.63 -12.90 -5.74
C SER A 315 24.02 -13.54 -4.42
N ALA A 316 23.35 -14.64 -4.01
CA ALA A 316 23.70 -15.37 -2.80
C ALA A 316 25.15 -15.89 -2.85
N THR A 317 25.56 -16.48 -3.98
CA THR A 317 26.88 -17.08 -4.15
C THR A 317 27.98 -16.04 -4.29
N PHE A 318 27.73 -14.94 -5.00
CA PHE A 318 28.67 -13.82 -5.08
C PHE A 318 28.89 -13.19 -3.70
N ASN A 319 27.80 -12.92 -2.96
CA ASN A 319 27.89 -12.34 -1.62
C ASN A 319 28.48 -13.31 -0.57
N LEU A 320 28.40 -14.62 -0.77
CA LEU A 320 29.16 -15.60 0.02
C LEU A 320 30.67 -15.35 -0.12
N GLY A 321 31.16 -15.10 -1.34
CA GLY A 321 32.55 -14.74 -1.58
C GLY A 321 32.98 -13.47 -0.84
N ILE A 322 32.13 -12.44 -0.90
CA ILE A 322 32.33 -11.18 -0.16
C ILE A 322 32.38 -11.45 1.35
N LEU A 323 31.46 -12.24 1.91
CA LEU A 323 31.48 -12.61 3.33
C LEU A 323 32.80 -13.30 3.72
N GLN A 324 33.28 -14.25 2.93
CA GLN A 324 34.54 -14.95 3.21
C GLN A 324 35.73 -13.99 3.18
N ARG A 325 35.73 -13.01 2.26
CA ARG A 325 36.81 -12.02 2.19
C ARG A 325 36.75 -11.03 3.34
N LEU A 326 35.57 -10.51 3.68
CA LEU A 326 35.36 -9.65 4.86
C LEU A 326 35.72 -10.36 6.18
N ALA A 327 35.51 -11.68 6.26
CA ALA A 327 35.93 -12.50 7.40
C ALA A 327 37.46 -12.56 7.51
N GLY A 328 38.16 -12.82 6.40
CA GLY A 328 39.63 -12.83 6.36
C GLY A 328 40.25 -11.47 6.70
N LEU A 329 39.59 -10.39 6.30
CA LEU A 329 39.99 -9.01 6.62
C LEU A 329 39.60 -8.55 8.04
N GLY A 330 38.91 -9.37 8.83
CA GLY A 330 38.51 -9.05 10.21
C GLY A 330 37.44 -7.95 10.34
N VAL A 331 36.69 -7.66 9.27
CA VAL A 331 35.72 -6.56 9.19
C VAL A 331 34.34 -6.95 9.75
N LEU A 332 33.95 -8.23 9.63
CA LEU A 332 32.61 -8.71 10.00
C LEU A 332 32.25 -8.47 11.48
N GLY A 333 33.21 -8.49 12.39
CA GLY A 333 32.98 -8.29 13.83
C GLY A 333 32.48 -6.89 14.19
N LYS A 334 32.67 -5.89 13.31
CA LYS A 334 32.20 -4.51 13.52
C LYS A 334 30.79 -4.25 12.97
N MET A 335 30.21 -5.16 12.19
CA MET A 335 28.92 -4.94 11.53
C MET A 335 27.76 -4.96 12.54
N ASP A 336 26.94 -3.91 12.54
CA ASP A 336 25.77 -3.78 13.42
C ASP A 336 24.50 -4.29 12.75
N TYR A 337 24.35 -4.05 11.45
CA TYR A 337 23.18 -4.45 10.66
C TYR A 337 23.56 -5.33 9.48
N ILE A 338 22.64 -6.24 9.13
CA ILE A 338 22.64 -6.92 7.84
C ILE A 338 21.27 -6.75 7.18
N SER A 339 21.23 -6.01 6.09
CA SER A 339 20.02 -5.71 5.31
C SER A 339 20.05 -6.47 4.00
N THR A 340 18.98 -7.20 3.73
CA THR A 340 18.99 -8.20 2.66
C THR A 340 17.71 -8.17 1.84
N VAL A 341 17.87 -8.54 0.57
CA VAL A 341 16.77 -8.63 -0.40
C VAL A 341 16.95 -9.91 -1.20
N SER A 342 15.88 -10.70 -1.37
CA SER A 342 15.85 -11.83 -2.30
C SER A 342 17.05 -12.79 -2.14
N GLY A 343 17.89 -12.94 -3.18
CA GLY A 343 19.13 -13.71 -3.14
C GLY A 343 20.11 -13.33 -2.02
N GLY A 344 20.25 -12.04 -1.74
CA GLY A 344 21.01 -11.56 -0.57
C GLY A 344 20.40 -12.02 0.76
N GLY A 345 19.08 -12.23 0.78
CA GLY A 345 18.35 -12.83 1.90
C GLY A 345 18.71 -14.29 2.11
N TYR A 346 19.00 -15.05 1.05
CA TYR A 346 19.40 -16.45 1.17
C TYR A 346 20.71 -16.58 1.95
N ILE A 347 21.72 -15.80 1.57
CA ILE A 347 23.04 -15.88 2.19
C ILE A 347 23.09 -15.13 3.54
N GLY A 348 22.38 -14.02 3.67
CA GLY A 348 22.34 -13.29 4.94
C GLY A 348 21.60 -14.05 6.04
N THR A 349 20.49 -14.73 5.71
CA THR A 349 19.82 -15.60 6.69
C THR A 349 20.61 -16.85 7.00
N TRP A 350 21.30 -17.45 6.01
CA TRP A 350 22.30 -18.51 6.27
C TRP A 350 23.37 -18.05 7.28
N TYR A 351 24.00 -16.90 7.05
CA TYR A 351 25.05 -16.37 7.92
C TYR A 351 24.57 -16.11 9.35
N THR A 352 23.45 -15.39 9.49
CA THR A 352 22.87 -15.07 10.81
C THR A 352 22.39 -16.32 11.55
N SER A 353 21.87 -17.33 10.82
CA SER A 353 21.46 -18.60 11.41
C SER A 353 22.64 -19.45 11.85
N TRP A 354 23.75 -19.39 11.13
CA TRP A 354 25.00 -20.03 11.54
C TRP A 354 25.50 -19.43 12.85
N ILE A 355 25.55 -18.09 12.95
CA ILE A 355 25.92 -17.41 14.19
C ILE A 355 25.00 -17.81 15.35
N LYS A 356 23.68 -17.83 15.12
CA LYS A 356 22.69 -18.23 16.12
C LYS A 356 22.94 -19.64 16.65
N ARG A 357 23.22 -20.60 15.77
CA ARG A 357 23.42 -22.01 16.14
C ARG A 357 24.80 -22.29 16.74
N SER A 358 25.83 -21.58 16.27
CA SER A 358 27.18 -21.68 16.85
C SER A 358 27.31 -20.92 18.18
N GLY A 359 26.41 -19.98 18.46
CA GLY A 359 26.38 -19.18 19.69
C GLY A 359 27.50 -18.13 19.81
N THR A 360 28.47 -18.14 18.89
CA THR A 360 29.66 -17.26 18.89
C THR A 360 29.90 -16.71 17.49
N SER A 361 29.99 -15.39 17.38
CA SER A 361 30.21 -14.70 16.10
C SER A 361 31.65 -14.85 15.58
N SER A 362 32.63 -14.83 16.49
CA SER A 362 34.06 -15.01 16.18
C SER A 362 34.33 -16.38 15.55
N LYS A 363 33.76 -17.45 16.12
CA LYS A 363 33.93 -18.82 15.62
C LYS A 363 33.47 -18.94 14.16
N VAL A 364 32.30 -18.40 13.84
CA VAL A 364 31.78 -18.42 12.46
C VAL A 364 32.67 -17.58 11.53
N THR A 365 33.20 -16.46 12.01
CA THR A 365 34.12 -15.62 11.23
C THR A 365 35.42 -16.38 10.90
N ASP A 366 35.98 -17.12 11.85
CA ASP A 366 37.17 -17.94 11.62
C ASP A 366 36.89 -19.08 10.64
N GLN A 367 35.75 -19.76 10.78
CA GLN A 367 35.32 -20.86 9.89
C GLN A 367 34.98 -20.39 8.46
N LEU A 368 34.57 -19.13 8.29
CA LEU A 368 34.34 -18.51 6.99
C LEU A 368 35.66 -18.18 6.26
N CYS A 369 36.73 -17.92 7.01
CA CYS A 369 38.02 -17.49 6.48
C CYS A 369 38.77 -18.69 5.87
N PRO A 370 38.99 -18.73 4.54
CA PRO A 370 39.70 -19.84 3.91
C PRO A 370 41.16 -20.00 4.37
N GLU A 371 41.78 -18.92 4.87
CA GLU A 371 43.15 -18.94 5.37
C GLU A 371 43.27 -19.60 6.75
N LYS A 372 42.20 -19.52 7.57
CA LYS A 372 42.16 -20.13 8.91
C LYS A 372 41.59 -21.56 8.87
N SER A 373 40.53 -21.77 8.11
CA SER A 373 39.89 -23.07 7.91
C SER A 373 40.09 -23.54 6.46
N SER A 374 41.28 -24.06 6.20
CA SER A 374 41.72 -24.47 4.86
C SER A 374 41.32 -25.88 4.46
N ASP A 375 40.98 -26.76 5.41
CA ASP A 375 40.56 -28.13 5.12
C ASP A 375 39.10 -28.18 4.61
N PRO A 376 38.87 -28.54 3.33
CA PRO A 376 37.53 -28.61 2.76
C PRO A 376 36.70 -29.79 3.28
N PHE A 377 37.32 -30.78 3.93
CA PHE A 377 36.64 -31.94 4.48
C PHE A 377 36.27 -31.78 5.95
N ALA A 378 36.88 -30.81 6.64
CA ALA A 378 36.61 -30.53 8.04
C ALA A 378 35.13 -30.21 8.28
N ASP A 379 34.59 -30.72 9.39
CA ASP A 379 33.19 -30.52 9.74
C ASP A 379 32.84 -29.05 10.03
N GLU A 380 33.84 -28.22 10.33
CA GLU A 380 33.67 -26.77 10.50
C GLU A 380 33.33 -26.02 9.21
N VAL A 381 33.84 -26.46 8.05
CA VAL A 381 33.55 -25.86 6.72
C VAL A 381 32.32 -26.51 6.07
N ARG A 382 31.70 -27.49 6.75
CA ARG A 382 30.52 -28.22 6.26
C ARG A 382 29.38 -27.31 5.79
N PRO A 383 29.03 -26.19 6.45
CA PRO A 383 27.96 -25.31 5.98
C PRO A 383 28.21 -24.75 4.57
N ILE A 384 29.47 -24.45 4.22
CA ILE A 384 29.85 -24.00 2.86
C ILE A 384 29.77 -25.17 1.87
N ARG A 385 30.30 -26.35 2.25
CA ARG A 385 30.19 -27.56 1.42
C ARG A 385 28.74 -27.94 1.14
N TRP A 386 27.86 -27.77 2.12
CA TRP A 386 26.42 -28.00 1.96
C TRP A 386 25.81 -27.06 0.92
N LEU A 387 26.14 -25.77 0.95
CA LEU A 387 25.68 -24.82 -0.07
C LEU A 387 26.13 -25.22 -1.47
N ARG A 388 27.35 -25.75 -1.63
CA ARG A 388 27.83 -26.29 -2.92
C ARG A 388 26.98 -27.48 -3.38
N MET A 389 26.69 -28.43 -2.48
CA MET A 389 25.85 -29.60 -2.79
C MET A 389 24.41 -29.23 -3.15
N PHE A 390 23.90 -28.13 -2.59
CA PHE A 390 22.56 -27.59 -2.87
C PHE A 390 22.62 -26.33 -3.75
N SER A 391 23.68 -26.17 -4.56
CA SER A 391 23.78 -25.15 -5.61
C SER A 391 22.58 -25.22 -6.56
N ASN A 392 22.05 -26.42 -6.79
CA ASN A 392 20.71 -26.61 -7.36
C ASN A 392 19.68 -26.93 -6.26
N TYR A 393 19.24 -25.91 -5.52
CA TYR A 393 18.32 -26.11 -4.39
C TYR A 393 16.91 -26.56 -4.81
N LEU A 394 16.47 -26.16 -6.01
CA LEU A 394 15.16 -26.50 -6.56
C LEU A 394 15.07 -27.96 -7.02
N SER A 395 16.15 -28.54 -7.54
CA SER A 395 16.21 -29.96 -7.93
C SER A 395 17.64 -30.49 -7.81
N PRO A 396 18.10 -30.89 -6.61
CA PRO A 396 19.48 -31.31 -6.38
C PRO A 396 19.92 -32.45 -7.30
N ASN A 397 19.01 -33.39 -7.58
CA ASN A 397 19.23 -34.41 -8.59
C ASN A 397 18.73 -33.90 -9.94
N VAL A 398 19.67 -33.63 -10.85
CA VAL A 398 19.35 -33.11 -12.18
C VAL A 398 18.95 -34.27 -13.09
N GLY A 399 17.72 -34.21 -13.65
CA GLY A 399 17.25 -35.19 -14.62
C GLY A 399 15.74 -35.18 -14.81
N LEU A 400 15.27 -35.33 -16.05
CA LEU A 400 13.83 -35.41 -16.38
C LEU A 400 13.12 -36.59 -15.70
N MET A 401 13.85 -37.67 -15.41
CA MET A 401 13.34 -38.85 -14.70
C MET A 401 13.69 -38.83 -13.19
N SER A 402 14.25 -37.72 -12.69
CA SER A 402 14.55 -37.61 -11.26
C SER A 402 13.24 -37.51 -10.44
N PRO A 403 13.19 -38.11 -9.24
CA PRO A 403 12.05 -37.93 -8.33
C PRO A 403 11.80 -36.46 -7.98
N ASP A 404 12.85 -35.64 -7.91
CA ASP A 404 12.75 -34.20 -7.60
C ASP A 404 12.02 -33.39 -8.68
N ALA A 405 12.37 -33.61 -9.96
CA ALA A 405 11.72 -32.93 -11.08
C ALA A 405 10.23 -33.30 -11.18
N TRP A 406 9.90 -34.59 -11.06
CA TRP A 406 8.51 -35.05 -11.04
C TRP A 406 7.74 -34.55 -9.83
N THR A 407 8.34 -34.52 -8.64
CA THR A 407 7.71 -33.96 -7.43
C THR A 407 7.38 -32.48 -7.62
N SER A 408 8.29 -31.72 -8.24
CA SER A 408 8.09 -30.30 -8.55
C SER A 408 6.94 -30.10 -9.54
N GLY A 409 6.96 -30.83 -10.66
CA GLY A 409 5.92 -30.79 -11.68
C GLY A 409 4.55 -31.21 -11.15
N MET A 410 4.49 -32.30 -10.38
CA MET A 410 3.25 -32.81 -9.78
C MET A 410 2.70 -31.91 -8.69
N THR A 411 3.56 -31.27 -7.88
CA THR A 411 3.14 -30.29 -6.88
C THR A 411 2.53 -29.06 -7.56
N TRP A 412 3.18 -28.55 -8.60
CA TRP A 412 2.64 -27.45 -9.41
C TRP A 412 1.32 -27.84 -10.06
N LEU A 413 1.24 -29.01 -10.70
CA LEU A 413 0.05 -29.51 -11.37
C LEU A 413 -1.11 -29.66 -10.38
N ARG A 414 -0.89 -30.33 -9.25
CA ARG A 414 -1.88 -30.49 -8.18
C ARG A 414 -2.43 -29.15 -7.71
N ASN A 415 -1.55 -28.21 -7.35
CA ASN A 415 -1.96 -26.90 -6.84
C ASN A 415 -2.69 -26.07 -7.91
N THR A 416 -2.22 -26.12 -9.15
CA THR A 416 -2.86 -25.45 -10.29
C THR A 416 -4.25 -26.02 -10.55
N LEU A 417 -4.40 -27.35 -10.57
CA LEU A 417 -5.70 -28.01 -10.76
C LEU A 417 -6.70 -27.62 -9.66
N VAL A 418 -6.27 -27.58 -8.39
CA VAL A 418 -7.15 -27.16 -7.28
C VAL A 418 -7.66 -25.72 -7.49
N ASN A 419 -6.78 -24.78 -7.84
CA ASN A 419 -7.18 -23.39 -8.10
C ASN A 419 -8.06 -23.27 -9.36
N GLN A 420 -7.76 -24.02 -10.42
CA GLN A 420 -8.55 -24.04 -11.65
C GLN A 420 -9.95 -24.61 -11.44
N VAL A 421 -10.08 -25.70 -10.66
CA VAL A 421 -11.38 -26.26 -10.29
C VAL A 421 -12.19 -25.22 -9.51
N LEU A 422 -11.58 -24.52 -8.56
CA LEU A 422 -12.26 -23.46 -7.81
C LEU A 422 -12.74 -22.32 -8.73
N LEU A 423 -11.89 -21.83 -9.64
CA LEU A 423 -12.26 -20.78 -10.60
C LEU A 423 -13.35 -21.25 -11.57
N LEU A 424 -13.27 -22.49 -12.04
CA LEU A 424 -14.30 -23.11 -12.89
C LEU A 424 -15.63 -23.23 -12.16
N LEU A 425 -15.64 -23.62 -10.89
CA LEU A 425 -16.87 -23.71 -10.09
C LEU A 425 -17.54 -22.35 -9.89
N VAL A 426 -16.74 -21.29 -9.67
CA VAL A 426 -17.26 -19.91 -9.64
C VAL A 426 -17.91 -19.57 -10.96
N LEU A 427 -17.25 -19.88 -12.09
CA LEU A 427 -17.78 -19.64 -13.42
C LEU A 427 -19.09 -20.41 -13.66
N LEU A 428 -19.12 -21.70 -13.33
CA LEU A 428 -20.30 -22.56 -13.46
C LEU A 428 -21.46 -22.06 -12.59
N THR A 429 -21.18 -21.60 -11.37
CA THR A 429 -22.18 -21.00 -10.48
C THR A 429 -22.78 -19.75 -11.11
N VAL A 430 -21.93 -18.84 -11.66
CA VAL A 430 -22.39 -17.63 -12.35
C VAL A 430 -23.21 -17.97 -13.60
N PHE A 431 -22.77 -18.94 -14.41
CA PHE A 431 -23.48 -19.38 -15.60
C PHE A 431 -24.85 -19.98 -15.25
N SER A 432 -24.89 -20.82 -14.22
CA SER A 432 -26.12 -21.42 -13.69
C SER A 432 -27.09 -20.35 -13.20
N MET A 433 -26.61 -19.34 -12.46
CA MET A 433 -27.42 -18.20 -12.01
C MET A 433 -28.00 -17.39 -13.17
N ILE A 434 -27.25 -17.20 -14.27
CA ILE A 434 -27.75 -16.47 -15.44
C ILE A 434 -28.80 -17.25 -16.21
N LEU A 435 -28.67 -18.58 -16.28
CA LEU A 435 -29.72 -19.43 -16.84
C LEU A 435 -30.99 -19.44 -15.96
N ASP A 436 -30.85 -19.40 -14.63
CA ASP A 436 -32.01 -19.21 -13.74
C ASP A 436 -32.65 -17.84 -13.91
N LEU A 437 -31.83 -16.80 -14.12
CA LEU A 437 -32.31 -15.46 -14.43
C LEU A 437 -33.06 -15.42 -15.77
N TYR A 438 -32.65 -16.22 -16.76
CA TYR A 438 -33.38 -16.40 -18.02
C TYR A 438 -34.73 -17.10 -17.80
N ASN A 439 -34.78 -18.17 -17.00
CA ASN A 439 -36.05 -18.83 -16.66
C ASN A 439 -37.00 -17.88 -15.91
N PHE A 440 -36.46 -17.07 -15.01
CA PHE A 440 -37.22 -16.04 -14.31
C PHE A 440 -37.70 -14.94 -15.28
N TRP A 441 -36.86 -14.56 -16.25
CA TRP A 441 -37.22 -13.62 -17.32
C TRP A 441 -38.38 -14.14 -18.17
N GLU A 442 -38.37 -15.41 -18.58
CA GLU A 442 -39.49 -16.04 -19.30
C GLU A 442 -40.78 -16.07 -18.45
N PHE A 443 -40.66 -16.42 -17.17
CA PHE A 443 -41.78 -16.42 -16.23
C PHE A 443 -42.40 -15.02 -16.08
N LEU A 444 -41.57 -13.97 -15.94
CA LEU A 444 -42.04 -12.59 -15.95
C LEU A 444 -42.71 -12.22 -17.28
N GLY A 445 -42.17 -12.68 -18.41
CA GLY A 445 -42.78 -12.50 -19.72
C GLY A 445 -44.20 -13.06 -19.80
N LYS A 446 -44.44 -14.25 -19.23
CA LYS A 446 -45.79 -14.85 -19.12
C LYS A 446 -46.72 -14.00 -18.28
N ILE A 447 -46.27 -13.54 -17.11
CA ILE A 447 -47.05 -12.62 -16.24
C ILE A 447 -47.40 -11.33 -17.00
N PHE A 448 -46.46 -10.75 -17.74
CA PHE A 448 -46.72 -9.55 -18.52
C PHE A 448 -47.71 -9.79 -19.66
N LYS A 449 -47.70 -10.95 -20.31
CA LYS A 449 -48.72 -11.33 -21.32
C LYS A 449 -50.11 -11.52 -20.71
N GLU A 450 -50.20 -12.01 -19.46
CA GLU A 450 -51.47 -12.16 -18.73
C GLU A 450 -52.04 -10.81 -18.25
N LEU A 451 -51.18 -9.82 -18.01
CA LEU A 451 -51.58 -8.44 -17.74
C LEU A 451 -52.21 -7.84 -18.99
N LYS A 452 -53.56 -7.78 -19.03
CA LYS A 452 -54.30 -7.13 -20.12
C LYS A 452 -53.78 -5.71 -20.35
N ALA A 453 -53.30 -5.42 -21.57
CA ALA A 453 -52.73 -4.14 -22.01
C ALA A 453 -53.66 -2.90 -21.87
N LYS A 454 -54.92 -3.09 -21.43
CA LYS A 454 -55.94 -2.03 -21.27
C LYS A 454 -55.88 -1.28 -19.94
N ASP A 455 -55.09 -1.72 -18.96
CA ASP A 455 -54.95 -1.02 -17.68
C ASP A 455 -53.84 0.04 -17.72
N GLU A 456 -54.00 1.08 -18.55
CA GLU A 456 -53.03 2.20 -18.67
C GLU A 456 -52.66 2.79 -17.30
N ILE A 457 -53.62 2.84 -16.37
CA ILE A 457 -53.43 3.35 -15.01
C ILE A 457 -52.43 2.50 -14.21
N ARG A 458 -52.49 1.17 -14.32
CA ARG A 458 -51.58 0.28 -13.59
C ARG A 458 -50.16 0.40 -14.13
N PHE A 459 -50.01 0.55 -15.45
CA PHE A 459 -48.70 0.75 -16.08
C PHE A 459 -48.07 2.09 -15.67
N LEU A 460 -48.87 3.17 -15.71
CA LEU A 460 -48.46 4.49 -15.23
C LEU A 460 -47.97 4.43 -13.77
N LEU A 461 -48.70 3.73 -12.91
CA LEU A 461 -48.34 3.57 -11.49
C LEU A 461 -47.02 2.83 -11.31
N TRP A 462 -46.83 1.69 -11.98
CA TRP A 462 -45.58 0.92 -11.87
C TRP A 462 -44.37 1.70 -12.38
N ASN A 463 -44.48 2.37 -13.54
CA ASN A 463 -43.38 3.18 -14.07
C ASN A 463 -43.07 4.38 -13.16
N SER A 464 -44.12 5.00 -12.60
CA SER A 464 -43.96 6.09 -11.63
C SER A 464 -43.28 5.61 -10.35
N ILE A 465 -43.57 4.41 -9.84
CA ILE A 465 -42.89 3.81 -8.68
C ILE A 465 -41.41 3.55 -9.01
N MET A 466 -41.11 2.94 -10.16
CA MET A 466 -39.74 2.62 -10.56
C MET A 466 -38.85 3.87 -10.67
N LEU A 467 -39.35 4.89 -11.36
CA LEU A 467 -38.64 6.13 -11.58
C LEU A 467 -38.57 6.99 -10.31
N SER A 468 -39.62 7.02 -9.48
CA SER A 468 -39.61 7.77 -8.21
C SER A 468 -38.63 7.18 -7.20
N LEU A 469 -38.52 5.85 -7.09
CA LEU A 469 -37.52 5.22 -6.22
C LEU A 469 -36.10 5.48 -6.72
N GLY A 470 -35.86 5.35 -8.02
CA GLY A 470 -34.57 5.68 -8.63
C GLY A 470 -34.20 7.17 -8.44
N ALA A 471 -35.17 8.05 -8.63
CA ALA A 471 -35.04 9.49 -8.40
C ALA A 471 -34.73 9.82 -6.94
N LEU A 472 -35.36 9.13 -6.00
CA LEU A 472 -35.12 9.28 -4.56
C LEU A 472 -33.69 8.87 -4.21
N ILE A 473 -33.25 7.69 -4.64
CA ILE A 473 -31.87 7.21 -4.40
C ILE A 473 -30.86 8.18 -5.03
N ALA A 474 -31.06 8.59 -6.28
CA ALA A 474 -30.18 9.54 -6.97
C ALA A 474 -30.14 10.91 -6.29
N ALA A 475 -31.29 11.44 -5.85
CA ALA A 475 -31.37 12.72 -5.16
C ALA A 475 -30.64 12.69 -3.80
N PHE A 476 -30.83 11.63 -3.01
CA PHE A 476 -30.11 11.46 -1.74
C PHE A 476 -28.62 11.18 -1.94
N ALA A 477 -28.25 10.39 -2.95
CA ALA A 477 -26.86 10.16 -3.30
C ALA A 477 -26.17 11.48 -3.70
N MET A 478 -26.83 12.35 -4.46
CA MET A 478 -26.28 13.66 -4.81
C MET A 478 -26.23 14.65 -3.63
N ARG A 479 -27.04 14.44 -2.59
CA ARG A 479 -26.91 15.19 -1.33
C ARG A 479 -25.73 14.74 -0.47
N SER A 480 -25.18 13.54 -0.67
CA SER A 480 -24.09 13.02 0.18
C SER A 480 -22.81 13.84 0.07
N TYR A 481 -22.52 14.39 -1.12
CA TYR A 481 -21.41 15.31 -1.37
C TYR A 481 -21.41 16.54 -0.45
N TYR A 482 -22.58 16.88 0.08
CA TYR A 482 -22.81 18.11 0.84
C TYR A 482 -22.59 17.95 2.35
N LYS A 483 -22.47 16.71 2.86
CA LYS A 483 -22.27 16.40 4.28
C LYS A 483 -20.90 15.80 4.62
N ILE A 484 -19.89 16.05 3.77
CA ILE A 484 -18.49 16.14 4.22
C ILE A 484 -18.23 17.53 4.82
N LYS A 485 -19.26 18.37 5.00
CA LYS A 485 -19.26 19.29 6.15
C LYS A 485 -19.27 18.44 7.41
N GLN A 486 -18.11 18.39 8.06
CA GLN A 486 -17.87 18.19 9.49
C GLN A 486 -19.14 17.94 10.32
N LYS A 487 -19.09 16.94 11.20
CA LYS A 487 -19.95 16.87 12.39
C LYS A 487 -19.92 18.23 13.11
N ARG A 488 -20.89 19.09 12.82
CA ARG A 488 -21.32 20.22 13.65
C ARG A 488 -22.81 20.03 13.86
N LYS A 489 -23.16 19.52 15.03
CA LYS A 489 -24.53 19.40 15.50
C LYS A 489 -24.92 20.78 16.03
N VAL A 490 -25.44 21.65 15.17
CA VAL A 490 -26.23 22.79 15.67
C VAL A 490 -27.69 22.44 15.44
N VAL A 491 -28.35 22.02 16.51
CA VAL A 491 -29.80 21.90 16.55
C VAL A 491 -30.37 23.32 16.75
N SER A 492 -31.06 23.84 15.76
CA SER A 492 -32.18 24.77 15.97
C SER A 492 -33.14 24.69 14.79
N ASP A 493 -34.27 24.02 15.02
CA ASP A 493 -35.39 23.74 14.11
C ASP A 493 -36.24 25.02 13.84
N PRO A 494 -37.14 25.12 12.82
CA PRO A 494 -38.37 24.30 12.84
C PRO A 494 -39.14 23.99 11.51
N LYS A 495 -40.07 23.02 11.65
CA LYS A 495 -41.41 22.88 11.03
C LYS A 495 -41.51 22.51 9.54
N ILE A 496 -41.58 21.20 9.27
CA ILE A 496 -42.61 20.50 8.44
C ILE A 496 -42.37 18.98 8.46
N TRP A 497 -41.16 18.52 8.79
CA TRP A 497 -40.79 17.10 8.70
C TRP A 497 -40.78 16.31 10.03
N ASN A 498 -41.13 16.92 11.17
CA ASN A 498 -41.13 16.24 12.48
C ASN A 498 -42.33 15.29 12.71
N VAL A 499 -43.20 15.06 11.71
CA VAL A 499 -44.25 14.03 11.80
C VAL A 499 -43.68 12.63 11.53
N PHE A 500 -42.55 12.54 10.84
CA PHE A 500 -41.84 11.29 10.61
C PHE A 500 -40.51 11.33 11.34
N ASP A 501 -40.43 10.69 12.50
CA ASP A 501 -39.23 10.56 13.34
C ASP A 501 -38.18 9.66 12.66
N ILE A 502 -37.67 10.10 11.51
CA ILE A 502 -36.68 9.38 10.70
C ILE A 502 -35.31 9.94 11.03
N ASN A 503 -34.53 9.16 11.76
CA ASN A 503 -33.18 9.50 12.17
C ASN A 503 -32.20 9.49 10.97
N ILE A 504 -32.00 10.67 10.35
CA ILE A 504 -31.16 10.88 9.14
C ILE A 504 -29.68 10.51 9.37
N ALA A 505 -29.22 10.36 10.62
CA ALA A 505 -27.83 9.99 10.93
C ALA A 505 -27.48 8.54 10.50
N ARG A 506 -28.43 7.60 10.53
CA ARG A 506 -28.23 6.27 9.92
C ARG A 506 -28.23 6.34 8.40
N LEU A 507 -28.99 7.26 7.79
CA LEU A 507 -28.97 7.47 6.35
C LEU A 507 -27.61 7.99 5.85
N THR A 508 -26.84 8.70 6.67
CA THR A 508 -25.51 9.20 6.26
C THR A 508 -24.45 8.11 6.12
N SER A 509 -24.42 7.07 6.96
CA SER A 509 -23.54 5.92 6.74
C SER A 509 -23.98 5.08 5.53
N LEU A 510 -25.27 5.10 5.20
CA LEU A 510 -25.81 4.52 3.96
C LEU A 510 -25.38 5.30 2.70
N THR A 511 -24.97 6.58 2.80
CA THR A 511 -24.68 7.40 1.61
C THR A 511 -23.52 6.93 0.76
N SER A 512 -22.52 6.25 1.35
CA SER A 512 -21.42 5.64 0.59
C SER A 512 -21.89 4.46 -0.27
N TYR A 513 -23.00 3.81 0.13
CA TYR A 513 -23.59 2.68 -0.58
C TYR A 513 -24.70 3.09 -1.57
N LEU A 514 -25.24 4.31 -1.47
CA LEU A 514 -26.33 4.79 -2.34
C LEU A 514 -25.99 4.81 -3.84
N PRO A 515 -24.77 5.19 -4.31
CA PRO A 515 -24.43 5.10 -5.73
C PRO A 515 -24.49 3.66 -6.24
N THR A 516 -24.00 2.70 -5.45
CA THR A 516 -24.07 1.26 -5.78
C THR A 516 -25.52 0.78 -5.82
N ALA A 517 -26.34 1.21 -4.85
CA ALA A 517 -27.78 0.90 -4.83
C ALA A 517 -28.51 1.47 -6.05
N LEU A 518 -28.15 2.68 -6.50
CA LEU A 518 -28.71 3.30 -7.71
C LEU A 518 -28.36 2.46 -8.95
N ILE A 519 -27.11 2.02 -9.07
CA ILE A 519 -26.68 1.20 -10.21
C ILE A 519 -27.47 -0.12 -10.23
N ILE A 520 -27.56 -0.81 -9.09
CA ILE A 520 -28.34 -2.06 -8.95
C ILE A 520 -29.81 -1.84 -9.32
N TRP A 521 -30.43 -0.77 -8.80
CA TRP A 521 -31.82 -0.43 -9.11
C TRP A 521 -32.02 -0.12 -10.59
N THR A 522 -31.07 0.57 -11.21
CA THR A 522 -31.12 0.93 -12.64
C THR A 522 -31.00 -0.31 -13.52
N ILE A 523 -30.13 -1.27 -13.16
CA ILE A 523 -30.00 -2.58 -13.82
C ILE A 523 -31.31 -3.36 -13.70
N PHE A 524 -31.91 -3.40 -12.50
CA PHE A 524 -33.20 -4.05 -12.27
C PHE A 524 -34.32 -3.42 -13.12
N CYS A 525 -34.39 -2.08 -13.17
CA CYS A 525 -35.36 -1.39 -14.00
C CYS A 525 -35.16 -1.68 -15.49
N ALA A 526 -33.92 -1.65 -15.97
CA ALA A 526 -33.59 -1.96 -17.36
C ALA A 526 -33.95 -3.40 -17.73
N PHE A 527 -33.74 -4.35 -16.81
CA PHE A 527 -34.18 -5.74 -16.98
C PHE A 527 -35.70 -5.83 -17.17
N LEU A 528 -36.50 -5.25 -16.25
CA LEU A 528 -37.97 -5.29 -16.34
C LEU A 528 -38.51 -4.60 -17.61
N ILE A 529 -37.98 -3.42 -17.95
CA ILE A 529 -38.39 -2.66 -19.14
C ILE A 529 -38.08 -3.47 -20.40
N SER A 530 -36.88 -4.06 -20.49
CA SER A 530 -36.50 -4.91 -21.61
C SER A 530 -37.40 -6.15 -21.73
N THR A 531 -37.77 -6.79 -20.62
CA THR A 531 -38.69 -7.94 -20.62
C THR A 531 -40.07 -7.56 -21.13
N PHE A 532 -40.59 -6.41 -20.67
CA PHE A 532 -41.91 -5.92 -21.03
C PHE A 532 -41.99 -5.59 -22.53
N MET A 533 -41.02 -4.83 -23.05
CA MET A 533 -40.97 -4.41 -24.46
C MET A 533 -40.87 -5.59 -25.43
N TYR A 534 -40.25 -6.70 -25.00
CA TYR A 534 -40.15 -7.89 -25.83
C TYR A 534 -41.46 -8.69 -25.91
N ASN A 535 -42.16 -8.81 -24.79
CA ASN A 535 -43.30 -9.72 -24.64
C ASN A 535 -44.63 -9.11 -25.06
N ILE A 536 -44.72 -7.78 -25.14
CA ILE A 536 -45.92 -7.04 -25.54
C ILE A 536 -45.60 -6.18 -26.76
N GLY A 537 -46.37 -6.36 -27.83
CA GLY A 537 -46.23 -5.57 -29.05
C GLY A 537 -46.80 -4.16 -28.91
N LEU A 538 -46.26 -3.20 -29.67
CA LEU A 538 -46.83 -1.84 -29.75
C LEU A 538 -48.30 -1.86 -30.21
N ASP A 539 -48.64 -2.74 -31.15
CA ASP A 539 -49.98 -2.87 -31.72
C ASP A 539 -51.01 -3.47 -30.74
N GLU A 540 -50.54 -4.21 -29.73
CA GLU A 540 -51.39 -4.80 -28.68
C GLU A 540 -51.82 -3.76 -27.64
N ILE A 541 -51.06 -2.66 -27.51
CA ILE A 541 -51.32 -1.56 -26.57
C ILE A 541 -52.21 -0.49 -27.19
N CYS A 542 -52.01 -0.18 -28.48
CA CYS A 542 -52.72 0.90 -29.18
C CYS A 542 -53.15 0.46 -30.57
N THR A 543 -54.47 0.34 -30.80
CA THR A 543 -55.05 -0.03 -32.11
C THR A 543 -55.04 1.09 -33.16
N ARG A 544 -54.65 2.33 -32.79
CA ARG A 544 -54.50 3.49 -33.69
C ARG A 544 -53.13 4.13 -33.51
N HIS A 545 -52.48 4.52 -34.61
CA HIS A 545 -51.17 5.20 -34.60
C HIS A 545 -51.17 6.51 -33.77
N GLU A 546 -52.28 7.24 -33.71
CA GLU A 546 -52.42 8.44 -32.87
C GLU A 546 -52.38 8.14 -31.36
N GLY A 547 -52.77 6.92 -30.96
CA GLY A 547 -52.77 6.48 -29.56
C GLY A 547 -51.38 6.21 -29.00
N ILE A 548 -50.43 5.79 -29.84
CA ILE A 548 -49.06 5.44 -29.43
C ILE A 548 -48.34 6.67 -28.85
N PHE A 549 -48.44 7.82 -29.52
CA PHE A 549 -47.81 9.05 -29.03
C PHE A 549 -48.41 9.50 -27.69
N ILE A 550 -49.73 9.38 -27.55
CA ILE A 550 -50.45 9.71 -26.31
C ILE A 550 -50.02 8.76 -25.19
N TRP A 551 -49.85 7.47 -25.49
CA TRP A 551 -49.41 6.47 -24.54
C TRP A 551 -47.97 6.73 -24.04
N PHE A 552 -47.01 6.98 -24.94
CA PHE A 552 -45.63 7.31 -24.55
C PHE A 552 -45.55 8.61 -23.76
N ARG A 553 -46.33 9.63 -24.17
CA ARG A 553 -46.42 10.88 -23.43
C ARG A 553 -46.91 10.66 -22.00
N ASN A 554 -48.01 9.91 -21.85
CA ASN A 554 -48.65 9.70 -20.56
C ASN A 554 -47.84 8.77 -19.65
N ASN A 555 -47.34 7.67 -20.19
CA ASN A 555 -46.74 6.59 -19.40
C ASN A 555 -45.22 6.66 -19.27
N VAL A 556 -44.51 7.38 -20.14
CA VAL A 556 -43.04 7.45 -20.14
C VAL A 556 -42.57 8.89 -19.95
N ALA A 557 -43.07 9.82 -20.76
CA ALA A 557 -42.60 11.20 -20.72
C ALA A 557 -42.99 11.92 -19.42
N PHE A 558 -44.27 11.90 -19.03
CA PHE A 558 -44.68 12.58 -17.78
C PHE A 558 -43.98 12.01 -16.52
N PRO A 559 -43.96 10.69 -16.26
CA PRO A 559 -43.26 10.16 -15.08
C PRO A 559 -41.77 10.47 -15.07
N SER A 560 -41.09 10.39 -16.23
CA SER A 560 -39.66 10.71 -16.32
C SER A 560 -39.37 12.19 -16.11
N LEU A 561 -40.23 13.09 -16.61
CA LEU A 561 -40.14 14.53 -16.34
C LEU A 561 -40.23 14.80 -14.84
N PHE A 562 -41.24 14.25 -14.16
CA PHE A 562 -41.39 14.40 -12.71
C PHE A 562 -40.18 13.87 -11.94
N ALA A 563 -39.69 12.68 -12.31
CA ALA A 563 -38.51 12.07 -11.69
C ALA A 563 -37.26 12.95 -11.88
N LEU A 564 -36.99 13.44 -13.09
CA LEU A 564 -35.81 14.28 -13.37
C LEU A 564 -35.89 15.63 -12.66
N VAL A 565 -37.07 16.27 -12.64
CA VAL A 565 -37.29 17.51 -11.89
C VAL A 565 -37.08 17.27 -10.39
N PHE A 566 -37.66 16.20 -9.84
CA PHE A 566 -37.47 15.81 -8.44
C PHE A 566 -36.00 15.62 -8.09
N VAL A 567 -35.25 14.89 -8.93
CA VAL A 567 -33.79 14.71 -8.77
C VAL A 567 -33.08 16.06 -8.75
N GLY A 568 -33.48 17.01 -9.61
CA GLY A 568 -32.86 18.33 -9.64
C GLY A 568 -33.17 19.18 -8.42
N MET A 569 -34.43 19.19 -7.99
CA MET A 569 -34.90 19.96 -6.83
C MET A 569 -34.36 19.38 -5.52
N VAL A 570 -34.61 18.09 -5.27
CA VAL A 570 -34.16 17.43 -4.04
C VAL A 570 -32.64 17.26 -4.06
N GLY A 571 -32.03 16.95 -5.20
CA GLY A 571 -30.58 16.95 -5.33
C GLY A 571 -29.91 18.32 -5.12
N ASN A 572 -30.68 19.41 -4.96
CA ASN A 572 -30.21 20.80 -4.78
C ASN A 572 -29.34 21.32 -5.94
N TYR A 573 -29.71 21.06 -7.20
CA TYR A 573 -28.92 21.44 -8.40
C TYR A 573 -28.63 22.95 -8.50
N ASP A 574 -29.45 23.77 -7.85
CA ASP A 574 -29.34 25.22 -7.72
C ASP A 574 -28.10 25.65 -6.90
N LYS A 575 -27.67 24.83 -5.94
CA LYS A 575 -26.55 25.15 -5.05
C LYS A 575 -25.22 24.85 -5.73
N ARG A 576 -24.68 25.85 -6.43
CA ARG A 576 -23.31 25.85 -6.97
C ARG A 576 -22.32 26.18 -5.85
N HIS A 577 -21.54 25.19 -5.44
CA HIS A 577 -20.32 25.41 -4.65
C HIS A 577 -19.19 25.23 -5.63
N ASP A 578 -18.59 26.31 -6.12
CA ASP A 578 -17.36 26.16 -6.89
C ASP A 578 -16.31 25.59 -5.95
N LEU A 579 -15.63 24.51 -6.34
CA LEU A 579 -14.55 23.93 -5.54
C LEU A 579 -13.43 24.96 -5.31
N ILE A 580 -13.23 25.88 -6.25
CA ILE A 580 -12.36 27.05 -6.14
C ILE A 580 -12.84 28.02 -5.03
N LEU A 581 -14.15 28.09 -4.81
CA LEU A 581 -14.75 28.84 -3.70
C LEU A 581 -14.77 28.06 -2.39
N LEU A 582 -14.57 26.73 -2.35
CA LEU A 582 -14.50 25.96 -1.11
C LEU A 582 -13.19 26.21 -0.35
N GLY A 583 -12.07 26.36 -1.06
CA GLY A 583 -10.83 26.94 -0.49
C GLY A 583 -10.92 28.45 -0.19
N LYS A 584 -12.05 29.07 -0.50
CA LYS A 584 -12.42 30.44 -0.10
C LYS A 584 -13.71 30.46 0.76
N ALA A 585 -14.30 29.32 1.13
CA ALA A 585 -15.62 29.31 1.80
C ALA A 585 -15.47 29.46 3.32
N THR A 586 -14.23 29.32 3.74
CA THR A 586 -13.66 29.62 5.02
C THR A 586 -13.32 31.12 5.17
N VAL A 587 -13.32 31.90 4.08
CA VAL A 587 -13.33 33.36 4.16
C VAL A 587 -14.57 33.77 4.95
N VAL A 588 -14.33 34.43 6.08
CA VAL A 588 -15.26 35.25 6.85
C VAL A 588 -16.44 35.71 5.99
N LYS A 589 -17.64 35.21 6.30
CA LYS A 589 -18.86 35.89 5.85
C LYS A 589 -18.96 37.19 6.62
N GLU A 590 -18.42 38.27 6.07
CA GLU A 590 -18.70 39.61 6.56
C GLU A 590 -20.21 39.80 6.73
N LYS A 591 -20.62 40.45 7.84
CA LYS A 591 -22.01 40.86 8.07
C LYS A 591 -22.44 41.81 6.96
N MET A 592 -23.02 41.26 5.90
CA MET A 592 -23.59 42.05 4.81
C MET A 592 -24.69 43.00 5.33
N SER A 593 -24.60 44.28 4.94
CA SER A 593 -25.62 45.31 5.17
C SER A 593 -26.99 44.88 4.61
N GLU A 594 -28.10 45.31 5.24
CA GLU A 594 -29.47 44.95 4.81
C GLU A 594 -29.76 45.31 3.35
N LYS A 595 -29.14 46.37 2.84
CA LYS A 595 -29.26 46.81 1.43
C LYS A 595 -28.59 45.82 0.47
N GLN A 596 -27.41 45.31 0.83
CA GLN A 596 -26.71 44.27 0.07
C GLN A 596 -27.39 42.90 0.21
N LYS A 597 -28.01 42.59 1.36
CA LYS A 597 -28.85 41.39 1.53
C LYS A 597 -30.08 41.45 0.60
N SER A 598 -30.73 42.61 0.50
CA SER A 598 -31.86 42.86 -0.40
C SER A 598 -31.47 42.68 -1.88
N GLU A 599 -30.35 43.27 -2.33
CA GLU A 599 -29.87 43.15 -3.71
C GLU A 599 -29.40 41.73 -4.05
N LYS A 600 -28.65 41.07 -3.17
CA LYS A 600 -28.23 39.67 -3.34
C LYS A 600 -29.43 38.71 -3.30
N LYS A 601 -30.49 39.04 -2.55
CA LYS A 601 -31.75 38.29 -2.53
C LYS A 601 -32.54 38.49 -3.83
N LYS A 602 -32.61 39.71 -4.39
CA LYS A 602 -33.23 39.97 -5.71
C LYS A 602 -32.47 39.29 -6.86
N ILE A 603 -31.14 39.39 -6.88
CA ILE A 603 -30.28 38.70 -7.86
C ILE A 603 -30.39 37.18 -7.69
N GLY A 604 -30.45 36.69 -6.44
CA GLY A 604 -30.65 35.30 -6.09
C GLY A 604 -32.00 34.75 -6.57
N VAL A 605 -33.09 35.52 -6.41
CA VAL A 605 -34.43 35.15 -6.90
C VAL A 605 -34.45 35.08 -8.43
N LYS A 606 -33.90 36.07 -9.15
CA LYS A 606 -33.82 36.03 -10.62
C LYS A 606 -33.01 34.84 -11.13
N ARG A 607 -31.87 34.55 -10.48
CA ARG A 607 -31.02 33.39 -10.80
C ARG A 607 -31.69 32.06 -10.46
N TYR A 608 -32.45 31.99 -9.37
CA TYR A 608 -33.20 30.79 -8.99
C TYR A 608 -34.37 30.53 -9.94
N ILE A 609 -35.09 31.57 -10.36
CA ILE A 609 -36.14 31.46 -11.39
C ILE A 609 -35.54 30.98 -12.71
N TRP A 610 -34.42 31.57 -13.16
CA TRP A 610 -33.72 31.14 -14.38
C TRP A 610 -33.15 29.72 -14.27
N PHE A 611 -32.69 29.32 -13.09
CA PHE A 611 -32.31 27.94 -12.81
C PHE A 611 -33.51 27.00 -12.92
N LEU A 612 -34.66 27.37 -12.36
CA LEU A 612 -35.86 26.54 -12.34
C LEU A 612 -36.44 26.40 -13.76
N THR A 613 -36.39 27.44 -14.58
CA THR A 613 -36.78 27.35 -16.00
C THR A 613 -35.85 26.43 -16.77
N ILE A 614 -34.53 26.55 -16.61
CA ILE A 614 -33.55 25.66 -17.26
C ILE A 614 -33.68 24.21 -16.76
N LEU A 615 -33.95 24.02 -15.46
CA LEU A 615 -34.19 22.71 -14.88
C LEU A 615 -35.40 22.03 -15.52
N ILE A 616 -36.52 22.76 -15.68
CA ILE A 616 -37.72 22.24 -16.33
C ILE A 616 -37.41 21.94 -17.81
N ILE A 617 -36.87 22.91 -18.56
CA ILE A 617 -36.54 22.75 -19.99
C ILE A 617 -35.63 21.54 -20.22
N SER A 618 -34.52 21.44 -19.48
CA SER A 618 -33.58 20.32 -19.60
C SER A 618 -34.20 18.98 -19.25
N SER A 619 -35.08 18.93 -18.24
CA SER A 619 -35.79 17.71 -17.86
C SER A 619 -36.85 17.31 -18.90
N THR A 620 -37.53 18.28 -19.52
CA THR A 620 -38.48 18.05 -20.62
C THR A 620 -37.78 17.49 -21.84
N PHE A 621 -36.68 18.09 -22.29
CA PHE A 621 -35.91 17.57 -23.42
C PHE A 621 -35.35 16.18 -23.16
N ALA A 622 -34.78 15.94 -21.97
CA ALA A 622 -34.26 14.62 -21.61
C ALA A 622 -35.37 13.54 -21.56
N SER A 623 -36.56 13.91 -21.08
CA SER A 623 -37.74 13.05 -21.08
C SER A 623 -38.25 12.74 -22.50
N ILE A 624 -38.27 13.73 -23.39
CA ILE A 624 -38.60 13.53 -24.81
C ILE A 624 -37.60 12.59 -25.48
N VAL A 625 -36.30 12.81 -25.28
CA VAL A 625 -35.25 11.95 -25.84
C VAL A 625 -35.36 10.52 -25.31
N LEU A 626 -35.57 10.34 -24.00
CA LEU A 626 -35.81 9.03 -23.40
C LEU A 626 -36.99 8.32 -24.05
N SER A 627 -38.10 9.03 -24.23
CA SER A 627 -39.35 8.47 -24.77
C SER A 627 -39.20 8.12 -26.25
N LEU A 628 -38.54 8.98 -27.03
CA LEU A 628 -38.23 8.76 -28.44
C LEU A 628 -37.32 7.54 -28.63
N LEU A 629 -36.23 7.44 -27.87
CA LEU A 629 -35.28 6.33 -28.00
C LEU A 629 -35.91 4.99 -27.58
N LEU A 630 -36.74 4.98 -26.53
CA LEU A 630 -37.50 3.78 -26.15
C LEU A 630 -38.51 3.39 -27.23
N TYR A 631 -39.23 4.36 -27.81
CA TYR A 631 -40.14 4.11 -28.93
C TYR A 631 -39.41 3.52 -30.14
N LEU A 632 -38.30 4.11 -30.55
CA LEU A 632 -37.49 3.61 -31.67
C LEU A 632 -36.99 2.19 -31.39
N PHE A 633 -36.50 1.91 -30.18
CA PHE A 633 -36.07 0.57 -29.82
C PHE A 633 -37.23 -0.43 -29.88
N TRP A 634 -38.40 -0.09 -29.34
CA TRP A 634 -39.58 -0.94 -29.36
C TRP A 634 -40.15 -1.17 -30.77
N ASN A 635 -40.07 -0.16 -31.63
CA ASN A 635 -40.60 -0.28 -32.99
C ASN A 635 -39.70 -1.12 -33.89
N TYR A 636 -38.38 -1.07 -33.65
CA TYR A 636 -37.39 -1.65 -34.57
C TYR A 636 -36.66 -2.89 -34.05
N TYR A 637 -36.85 -3.33 -32.80
CA TYR A 637 -36.19 -4.55 -32.31
C TYR A 637 -36.56 -5.79 -33.15
N SER A 638 -37.79 -5.87 -33.67
CA SER A 638 -38.25 -6.96 -34.54
C SER A 638 -37.56 -7.01 -35.91
N LEU A 639 -36.98 -5.90 -36.39
CA LEU A 639 -36.14 -5.86 -37.60
C LEU A 639 -34.69 -6.21 -37.29
N ILE A 640 -34.21 -5.85 -36.11
CA ILE A 640 -32.82 -6.07 -35.67
C ILE A 640 -32.60 -7.54 -35.29
N LEU A 641 -33.58 -8.16 -34.62
CA LEU A 641 -33.46 -9.51 -34.06
C LEU A 641 -33.22 -10.60 -35.12
N PRO A 642 -33.93 -10.65 -36.27
CA PRO A 642 -33.68 -11.63 -37.32
C PRO A 642 -32.27 -11.55 -37.92
N SER A 643 -31.71 -10.34 -38.01
CA SER A 643 -30.35 -10.13 -38.53
C SER A 643 -29.28 -10.68 -37.56
N LEU A 644 -29.60 -10.76 -36.26
CA LEU A 644 -28.71 -11.30 -35.23
C LEU A 644 -28.90 -12.80 -35.00
N THR A 645 -30.08 -13.35 -35.27
CA THR A 645 -30.39 -14.78 -35.08
C THR A 645 -30.09 -15.64 -36.31
N ASN A 646 -30.15 -15.07 -37.52
CA ASN A 646 -29.88 -15.77 -38.79
C ASN A 646 -28.45 -15.53 -39.30
N PHE A 647 -27.45 -15.93 -38.52
CA PHE A 647 -26.04 -15.72 -38.89
C PHE A 647 -25.57 -16.68 -40.01
N ASN A 648 -26.18 -17.87 -40.13
CA ASN A 648 -25.91 -18.89 -41.16
C ASN A 648 -27.07 -19.91 -41.23
N ASP A 649 -27.34 -20.50 -42.40
CA ASP A 649 -28.46 -21.46 -42.62
C ASP A 649 -28.42 -22.69 -41.70
N LYS A 650 -27.26 -22.98 -41.09
CA LYS A 650 -27.02 -24.15 -40.23
C LYS A 650 -27.22 -23.91 -38.72
N VAL A 651 -27.31 -22.65 -38.25
CA VAL A 651 -27.41 -22.34 -36.80
C VAL A 651 -28.51 -21.32 -36.57
N LYS A 652 -29.64 -21.79 -36.02
CA LYS A 652 -30.72 -20.91 -35.54
C LYS A 652 -30.56 -20.69 -34.04
N ILE A 653 -30.22 -19.47 -33.65
CA ILE A 653 -30.17 -19.05 -32.25
C ILE A 653 -31.57 -18.62 -31.82
N ASP A 654 -31.96 -18.99 -30.61
CA ASP A 654 -33.23 -18.58 -30.02
C ASP A 654 -33.33 -17.05 -29.89
N PRO A 655 -34.33 -16.39 -30.50
CA PRO A 655 -34.52 -14.94 -30.42
C PRO A 655 -34.68 -14.44 -28.98
N ASP A 656 -35.27 -15.24 -28.09
CA ASP A 656 -35.51 -14.88 -26.68
C ASP A 656 -34.19 -14.65 -25.94
N LYS A 657 -33.21 -15.52 -26.19
CA LYS A 657 -31.87 -15.44 -25.62
C LYS A 657 -31.09 -14.22 -26.10
N VAL A 658 -31.19 -13.90 -27.40
CA VAL A 658 -30.53 -12.73 -27.98
C VAL A 658 -31.11 -11.45 -27.38
N MET A 659 -32.43 -11.40 -27.20
CA MET A 659 -33.08 -10.24 -26.59
C MET A 659 -32.59 -9.98 -25.17
N LEU A 660 -32.46 -11.01 -24.31
CA LEU A 660 -31.93 -10.80 -22.96
C LEU A 660 -30.47 -10.33 -22.95
N LEU A 661 -29.68 -10.75 -23.94
CA LEU A 661 -28.28 -10.36 -24.10
C LEU A 661 -28.12 -8.87 -24.45
N ILE A 662 -28.89 -8.35 -25.42
CA ILE A 662 -28.74 -6.97 -25.92
C ILE A 662 -29.74 -5.97 -25.33
N GLY A 663 -30.94 -6.42 -24.95
CA GLY A 663 -32.05 -5.54 -24.58
C GLY A 663 -31.77 -4.77 -23.29
N LEU A 664 -31.24 -5.44 -22.26
CA LEU A 664 -30.84 -4.79 -21.01
C LEU A 664 -29.73 -3.73 -21.23
N PRO A 665 -28.62 -4.05 -21.92
CA PRO A 665 -27.61 -3.05 -22.30
C PRO A 665 -28.16 -1.82 -23.04
N ILE A 666 -29.04 -2.02 -24.02
CA ILE A 666 -29.60 -0.93 -24.82
C ILE A 666 -30.44 -0.01 -23.92
N VAL A 667 -31.31 -0.56 -23.07
CA VAL A 667 -32.14 0.25 -22.15
C VAL A 667 -31.26 1.04 -21.18
N LEU A 668 -30.17 0.46 -20.65
CA LEU A 668 -29.20 1.20 -19.81
C LEU A 668 -28.53 2.36 -20.55
N GLN A 669 -28.17 2.17 -21.83
CA GLN A 669 -27.60 3.25 -22.65
C GLN A 669 -28.61 4.35 -22.94
N ILE A 670 -29.87 4.01 -23.18
CA ILE A 670 -30.95 4.98 -23.37
C ILE A 670 -31.10 5.87 -22.12
N PHE A 671 -31.09 5.28 -20.92
CA PHE A 671 -31.09 6.06 -19.67
C PHE A 671 -29.85 6.96 -19.54
N SER A 672 -28.68 6.47 -19.93
CA SER A 672 -27.42 7.23 -19.89
C SER A 672 -27.48 8.44 -20.83
N LEU A 673 -27.97 8.26 -22.05
CA LEU A 673 -28.16 9.33 -23.05
C LEU A 673 -29.16 10.39 -22.58
N ALA A 674 -30.25 10.00 -21.92
CA ALA A 674 -31.21 10.95 -21.36
C ALA A 674 -30.55 11.84 -20.27
N ILE A 675 -29.73 11.26 -19.40
CA ILE A 675 -28.99 12.01 -18.37
C ILE A 675 -27.94 12.92 -19.01
N ILE A 676 -27.20 12.45 -20.02
CA ILE A 676 -26.22 13.24 -20.77
C ILE A 676 -26.91 14.44 -21.45
N THR A 677 -28.05 14.21 -22.09
CA THR A 677 -28.85 15.27 -22.74
C THR A 677 -29.25 16.34 -21.73
N ARG A 678 -29.74 15.94 -20.55
CA ARG A 678 -30.05 16.87 -19.46
C ARG A 678 -28.83 17.67 -19.05
N MET A 679 -27.68 17.02 -18.83
CA MET A 679 -26.43 17.68 -18.44
C MET A 679 -25.97 18.69 -19.50
N ALA A 680 -26.06 18.34 -20.78
CA ALA A 680 -25.67 19.20 -21.89
C ALA A 680 -26.52 20.48 -21.93
N ILE A 681 -27.84 20.36 -21.77
CA ILE A 681 -28.77 21.51 -21.81
C ILE A 681 -28.62 22.40 -20.56
N MET A 682 -28.36 21.81 -19.39
CA MET A 682 -28.09 22.60 -18.18
C MET A 682 -26.79 23.41 -18.28
N GLY A 683 -25.83 22.97 -19.11
CA GLY A 683 -24.61 23.71 -19.44
C GLY A 683 -23.86 24.21 -18.19
N ARG A 684 -23.53 25.51 -18.16
CA ARG A 684 -22.79 26.15 -17.06
C ARG A 684 -23.54 26.17 -15.72
N MET A 685 -24.84 25.90 -15.70
CA MET A 685 -25.60 25.84 -14.45
C MET A 685 -25.41 24.53 -13.71
N PHE A 686 -24.92 23.47 -14.39
CA PHE A 686 -24.70 22.18 -13.77
C PHE A 686 -23.29 22.08 -13.17
N PRO A 687 -23.13 22.01 -11.84
CA PRO A 687 -21.82 22.07 -11.20
C PRO A 687 -20.88 20.92 -11.60
N ASP A 688 -19.58 21.21 -11.73
CA ASP A 688 -18.58 20.26 -12.25
C ASP A 688 -18.46 18.99 -11.40
N TYR A 689 -18.51 19.11 -10.07
CA TYR A 689 -18.48 17.94 -9.17
C TYR A 689 -19.66 16.99 -9.36
N ARG A 690 -20.81 17.49 -9.83
CA ARG A 690 -21.98 16.65 -10.13
C ARG A 690 -21.88 16.00 -11.50
N ARG A 691 -21.25 16.69 -12.47
CA ARG A 691 -20.89 16.10 -13.76
C ARG A 691 -19.95 14.92 -13.55
N GLU A 692 -18.92 15.09 -12.72
CA GLU A 692 -18.01 14.02 -12.35
C GLU A 692 -18.74 12.86 -11.67
N TRP A 693 -19.69 13.13 -10.75
CA TRP A 693 -20.48 12.09 -10.10
C TRP A 693 -21.32 11.25 -11.09
N TRP A 694 -22.05 11.91 -12.00
CA TRP A 694 -22.80 11.21 -13.05
C TRP A 694 -21.86 10.50 -14.05
N GLY A 695 -20.70 11.09 -14.36
CA GLY A 695 -19.66 10.47 -15.18
C GLY A 695 -19.13 9.17 -14.58
N ARG A 696 -18.81 9.16 -13.28
CA ARG A 696 -18.40 7.95 -12.55
C ARG A 696 -19.50 6.90 -12.52
N THR A 697 -20.73 7.30 -12.21
CA THR A 697 -21.89 6.39 -12.24
C THR A 697 -22.07 5.76 -13.63
N GLY A 698 -21.98 6.55 -14.70
CA GLY A 698 -21.99 6.06 -16.08
C GLY A 698 -20.83 5.11 -16.39
N GLY A 699 -19.63 5.37 -15.87
CA GLY A 699 -18.48 4.46 -15.97
C GLY A 699 -18.75 3.09 -15.35
N TYR A 700 -19.37 3.04 -14.16
CA TYR A 700 -19.76 1.78 -13.53
C TYR A 700 -20.84 1.02 -14.30
N VAL A 701 -21.85 1.73 -14.83
CA VAL A 701 -22.91 1.13 -15.68
C VAL A 701 -22.30 0.53 -16.95
N ASN A 702 -21.42 1.25 -17.65
CA ASN A 702 -20.74 0.75 -18.85
C ASN A 702 -19.87 -0.48 -18.56
N ARG A 703 -19.20 -0.50 -17.40
CA ARG A 703 -18.45 -1.68 -16.97
C ARG A 703 -19.36 -2.88 -16.74
N PHE A 704 -20.53 -2.69 -16.14
CA PHE A 704 -21.53 -3.74 -15.99
C PHE A 704 -22.05 -4.23 -17.35
N ILE A 705 -22.36 -3.32 -18.28
CA ILE A 705 -22.80 -3.67 -19.64
C ILE A 705 -21.80 -4.58 -20.35
N LEU A 706 -20.52 -4.23 -20.32
CA LEU A 706 -19.47 -5.06 -20.91
C LEU A 706 -19.42 -6.46 -20.28
N PHE A 707 -19.47 -6.52 -18.94
CA PHE A 707 -19.47 -7.79 -18.21
C PHE A 707 -20.72 -8.64 -18.53
N TRP A 708 -21.90 -8.03 -18.56
CA TRP A 708 -23.16 -8.68 -18.89
C TRP A 708 -23.12 -9.31 -20.28
N MET A 709 -22.73 -8.53 -21.31
CA MET A 709 -22.65 -9.02 -22.68
C MET A 709 -21.67 -10.19 -22.80
N LEU A 710 -20.48 -10.10 -22.18
CA LEU A 710 -19.49 -11.18 -22.24
C LEU A 710 -20.00 -12.48 -21.61
N ILE A 711 -20.61 -12.41 -20.42
CA ILE A 711 -21.08 -13.61 -19.74
C ILE A 711 -22.32 -14.18 -20.43
N CYS A 712 -23.32 -13.35 -20.77
CA CYS A 712 -24.51 -13.80 -21.48
C CYS A 712 -24.17 -14.38 -22.86
N PHE A 713 -23.19 -13.83 -23.57
CA PHE A 713 -22.69 -14.42 -24.81
C PHE A 713 -22.16 -15.84 -24.58
N GLY A 714 -21.35 -16.03 -23.54
CA GLY A 714 -20.83 -17.34 -23.14
C GLY A 714 -21.91 -18.34 -22.74
N VAL A 715 -22.97 -17.88 -22.08
CA VAL A 715 -24.05 -18.75 -21.57
C VAL A 715 -25.11 -19.07 -22.63
N PHE A 716 -25.51 -18.08 -23.43
CA PHE A 716 -26.67 -18.21 -24.30
C PHE A 716 -26.32 -18.55 -25.75
N ILE A 717 -25.31 -17.88 -26.30
CA ILE A 717 -24.95 -18.00 -27.73
C ILE A 717 -23.96 -19.14 -27.94
N MET A 718 -22.96 -19.24 -27.05
CA MET A 718 -21.87 -20.21 -27.21
C MET A 718 -22.29 -21.69 -27.26
N PRO A 719 -23.25 -22.20 -26.45
CA PRO A 719 -23.67 -23.60 -26.55
C PRO A 719 -24.26 -23.97 -27.91
N ASP A 720 -24.95 -23.02 -28.54
CA ASP A 720 -25.58 -23.22 -29.85
C ASP A 720 -24.52 -23.21 -30.96
N LEU A 721 -23.45 -22.40 -30.81
CA LEU A 721 -22.26 -22.44 -31.66
C LEU A 721 -21.46 -23.75 -31.51
N TRP A 722 -21.48 -24.41 -30.35
CA TRP A 722 -20.78 -25.70 -30.13
C TRP A 722 -21.23 -26.81 -31.09
N ARG A 723 -22.50 -26.78 -31.51
CA ARG A 723 -23.05 -27.75 -32.48
C ARG A 723 -22.34 -27.66 -33.83
N PHE A 724 -21.83 -26.49 -34.21
CA PHE A 724 -21.01 -26.29 -35.40
C PHE A 724 -19.58 -26.83 -35.23
N PHE A 725 -18.99 -26.68 -34.03
CA PHE A 725 -17.63 -27.13 -33.76
C PHE A 725 -17.52 -28.62 -33.42
N LYS A 726 -18.62 -29.35 -33.19
CA LYS A 726 -18.59 -30.77 -32.75
C LYS A 726 -17.73 -31.69 -33.63
N GLU A 727 -17.65 -31.46 -34.94
CA GLU A 727 -16.80 -32.24 -35.86
C GLU A 727 -15.31 -31.85 -35.80
N GLY A 728 -14.97 -30.63 -35.34
CA GLY A 728 -13.60 -30.13 -35.18
C GLY A 728 -13.14 -29.93 -33.73
N ALA A 729 -14.01 -30.16 -32.74
CA ALA A 729 -13.78 -29.87 -31.33
C ALA A 729 -12.65 -30.72 -30.73
N PHE A 730 -12.48 -31.95 -31.24
CA PHE A 730 -11.39 -32.84 -30.88
C PHE A 730 -10.02 -32.29 -31.30
N ILE A 731 -9.96 -31.44 -32.33
CA ILE A 731 -8.75 -30.75 -32.79
C ILE A 731 -8.63 -29.38 -32.12
N ALA A 732 -9.73 -28.65 -31.97
CA ALA A 732 -9.75 -27.28 -31.47
C ALA A 732 -9.30 -27.13 -30.01
N LEU A 733 -9.64 -28.08 -29.12
CA LEU A 733 -9.23 -28.04 -27.72
C LEU A 733 -7.70 -28.27 -27.55
N PRO A 734 -7.08 -29.29 -28.16
CA PRO A 734 -5.63 -29.41 -28.22
C PRO A 734 -4.94 -28.21 -28.88
N THR A 735 -5.50 -27.66 -29.96
CA THR A 735 -4.94 -26.47 -30.62
C THR A 735 -5.01 -25.24 -29.73
N TRP A 736 -6.13 -25.01 -29.03
CA TRP A 736 -6.26 -23.93 -28.04
C TRP A 736 -5.26 -24.09 -26.90
N ALA A 737 -5.16 -25.29 -26.31
CA ALA A 737 -4.20 -25.58 -25.26
C ALA A 737 -2.75 -25.36 -25.74
N GLY A 738 -2.44 -25.76 -26.97
CA GLY A 738 -1.15 -25.52 -27.61
C GLY A 738 -0.83 -24.04 -27.81
N ILE A 739 -1.78 -23.23 -28.29
CA ILE A 739 -1.62 -21.78 -28.47
C ILE A 739 -1.41 -21.08 -27.12
N VAL A 740 -2.19 -21.45 -26.11
CA VAL A 740 -2.04 -20.91 -24.75
C VAL A 740 -0.69 -21.31 -24.18
N ALA A 741 -0.29 -22.58 -24.26
CA ALA A 741 0.99 -23.05 -23.76
C ALA A 741 2.17 -22.37 -24.46
N TRP A 742 2.08 -22.20 -25.78
CA TRP A 742 3.07 -21.44 -26.56
C TRP A 742 3.13 -19.97 -26.15
N GLY A 743 1.97 -19.32 -26.00
CA GLY A 743 1.85 -17.93 -25.59
C GLY A 743 2.39 -17.67 -24.18
N VAL A 744 2.13 -18.59 -23.25
CA VAL A 744 2.67 -18.57 -21.88
C VAL A 744 4.18 -18.76 -21.89
N LYS A 745 4.69 -19.79 -22.60
CA LYS A 745 6.13 -20.01 -22.77
C LYS A 745 6.80 -18.75 -23.32
N LYS A 746 6.18 -18.09 -24.31
CA LYS A 746 6.69 -16.85 -24.88
C LYS A 746 6.64 -15.67 -23.92
N ALA A 747 5.57 -15.52 -23.14
CA ALA A 747 5.47 -14.48 -22.10
C ALA A 747 6.61 -14.60 -21.07
N PHE A 748 6.91 -15.81 -20.62
CA PHE A 748 8.04 -16.06 -19.72
C PHE A 748 9.40 -15.84 -20.38
N SER A 749 9.57 -16.15 -21.68
CA SER A 749 10.83 -15.91 -22.40
C SER A 749 11.04 -14.45 -22.85
N SER A 750 9.97 -13.66 -22.96
CA SER A 750 10.02 -12.29 -23.48
C SER A 750 10.63 -11.26 -22.53
N LYS A 751 10.95 -11.68 -21.31
CA LYS A 751 11.60 -10.83 -20.30
C LYS A 751 13.07 -10.54 -20.63
N ASP A 752 13.71 -11.33 -21.50
CA ASP A 752 15.18 -11.44 -21.51
C ASP A 752 15.88 -11.16 -22.86
N ASN A 753 15.24 -10.54 -23.87
CA ASN A 753 15.95 -10.12 -25.09
C ASN A 753 15.79 -8.61 -25.36
N SER A 754 16.74 -7.83 -24.86
CA SER A 754 16.84 -6.38 -25.00
C SER A 754 17.52 -5.91 -26.29
N GLU A 755 17.49 -6.64 -27.40
CA GLU A 755 17.93 -6.07 -28.69
C GLU A 755 16.87 -5.10 -29.28
N PRO A 756 17.26 -3.90 -29.74
CA PRO A 756 16.32 -2.94 -30.31
C PRO A 756 16.01 -3.30 -31.78
N GLY A 757 14.91 -4.01 -32.01
CA GLY A 757 14.44 -4.38 -33.36
C GLY A 757 12.92 -4.51 -33.46
N ASN A 758 12.39 -4.25 -34.66
CA ASN A 758 10.97 -4.07 -35.03
C ASN A 758 10.02 -5.23 -34.66
N THR A 759 10.53 -6.39 -34.23
CA THR A 759 9.77 -7.57 -33.76
C THR A 759 9.19 -7.43 -32.34
N LYS A 760 9.62 -6.43 -31.55
CA LYS A 760 9.12 -6.17 -30.18
C LYS A 760 7.63 -5.76 -30.11
N SER A 761 7.10 -5.10 -31.16
CA SER A 761 5.71 -4.63 -31.15
C SER A 761 4.70 -5.77 -31.28
N ILE A 762 4.97 -6.72 -32.18
CA ILE A 762 4.09 -7.87 -32.42
C ILE A 762 4.16 -8.82 -31.23
N MET A 763 5.34 -9.07 -30.69
CA MET A 763 5.54 -10.00 -29.56
C MET A 763 4.85 -9.52 -28.28
N ASN A 764 4.99 -8.23 -27.92
CA ASN A 764 4.27 -7.64 -26.79
C ASN A 764 2.75 -7.59 -27.01
N THR A 765 2.31 -7.48 -28.26
CA THR A 765 0.89 -7.53 -28.60
C THR A 765 0.34 -8.94 -28.44
N VAL A 766 1.07 -9.98 -28.87
CA VAL A 766 0.68 -11.39 -28.69
C VAL A 766 0.54 -11.74 -27.21
N VAL A 767 1.51 -11.39 -26.35
CA VAL A 767 1.44 -11.65 -24.89
C VAL A 767 0.22 -11.00 -24.24
N LYS A 768 -0.18 -9.81 -24.70
CA LYS A 768 -1.39 -9.13 -24.22
C LYS A 768 -2.68 -9.83 -24.68
N ILE A 769 -2.66 -10.58 -25.77
CA ILE A 769 -3.82 -11.29 -26.33
C ILE A 769 -4.04 -12.67 -25.68
N VAL A 770 -2.98 -13.37 -25.25
CA VAL A 770 -3.06 -14.72 -24.66
C VAL A 770 -4.11 -14.85 -23.53
N PRO A 771 -4.21 -13.91 -22.56
CA PRO A 771 -5.26 -13.95 -21.54
C PRO A 771 -6.68 -14.05 -22.09
N PHE A 772 -6.96 -13.33 -23.19
CA PHE A 772 -8.28 -13.30 -23.81
C PHE A 772 -8.58 -14.62 -24.52
N ILE A 773 -7.59 -15.20 -25.22
CA ILE A 773 -7.73 -16.53 -25.83
C ILE A 773 -7.98 -17.60 -24.76
N PHE A 774 -7.27 -17.53 -23.63
CA PHE A 774 -7.49 -18.42 -22.50
C PHE A 774 -8.91 -18.27 -21.93
N MET A 775 -9.36 -17.03 -21.71
CA MET A 775 -10.69 -16.74 -21.18
C MET A 775 -11.79 -17.25 -22.10
N ILE A 776 -11.64 -17.10 -23.43
CA ILE A 776 -12.57 -17.66 -24.42
C ILE A 776 -12.64 -19.18 -24.26
N GLY A 777 -11.49 -19.87 -24.15
CA GLY A 777 -11.44 -21.32 -23.93
C GLY A 777 -12.10 -21.78 -22.62
N VAL A 778 -11.88 -21.05 -21.53
CA VAL A 778 -12.52 -21.36 -20.24
C VAL A 778 -14.03 -21.13 -20.28
N ILE A 779 -14.48 -20.04 -20.91
CA ILE A 779 -15.90 -19.77 -21.15
C ILE A 779 -16.52 -20.88 -22.02
N LEU A 780 -15.82 -21.33 -23.07
CA LEU A 780 -16.22 -22.44 -23.94
C LEU A 780 -16.43 -23.74 -23.14
N ILE A 781 -15.43 -24.12 -22.33
CA ILE A 781 -15.48 -25.33 -21.50
C ILE A 781 -16.62 -25.23 -20.48
N GLY A 782 -16.73 -24.11 -19.75
CA GLY A 782 -17.79 -23.89 -18.77
C GLY A 782 -19.18 -23.94 -19.37
N SER A 783 -19.35 -23.38 -20.58
CA SER A 783 -20.60 -23.38 -21.35
C SER A 783 -21.02 -24.79 -21.77
N GLY A 784 -20.07 -25.61 -22.22
CA GLY A 784 -20.30 -27.02 -22.54
C GLY A 784 -20.71 -27.84 -21.32
N ILE A 785 -20.02 -27.67 -20.19
CA ILE A 785 -20.29 -28.39 -18.94
C ILE A 785 -21.67 -28.03 -18.39
N ILE A 786 -22.02 -26.74 -18.31
CA ILE A 786 -23.30 -26.32 -17.71
C ILE A 786 -24.50 -26.82 -18.52
N ASN A 787 -24.39 -26.90 -19.85
CA ASN A 787 -25.44 -27.44 -20.72
C ASN A 787 -25.60 -28.97 -20.61
N GLN A 788 -24.60 -29.69 -20.08
CA GLN A 788 -24.70 -31.12 -19.78
C GLN A 788 -25.28 -31.38 -18.39
N ILE A 789 -24.95 -30.53 -17.40
CA ILE A 789 -25.40 -30.71 -16.01
C ILE A 789 -26.85 -30.27 -15.82
N ARG A 790 -27.33 -29.25 -16.56
CA ARG A 790 -28.70 -28.74 -16.42
C ARG A 790 -29.72 -29.59 -17.18
N PHE A 791 -30.83 -29.89 -16.52
CA PHE A 791 -31.93 -30.69 -17.08
C PHE A 791 -32.96 -29.78 -17.75
N LYS A 792 -33.26 -30.02 -19.03
CA LYS A 792 -34.31 -29.31 -19.79
C LYS A 792 -35.58 -30.15 -19.74
N PRO A 793 -36.36 -30.12 -18.64
CA PRO A 793 -37.26 -28.97 -18.45
C PRO A 793 -37.56 -28.58 -16.98
N ASP A 794 -36.93 -29.15 -15.96
CA ASP A 794 -37.33 -28.95 -14.57
C ASP A 794 -36.63 -27.72 -13.94
N THR A 795 -37.39 -26.61 -13.80
CA THR A 795 -36.91 -25.34 -13.25
C THR A 795 -36.51 -25.46 -11.78
N PHE A 796 -37.17 -26.31 -10.99
CA PHE A 796 -36.88 -26.48 -9.58
C PHE A 796 -35.57 -27.25 -9.37
N GLN A 797 -35.37 -28.32 -10.15
CA GLN A 797 -34.09 -29.08 -10.12
C GLN A 797 -32.91 -28.20 -10.55
N ASN A 798 -33.08 -27.37 -11.59
CA ASN A 798 -32.04 -26.44 -12.03
C ASN A 798 -31.65 -25.41 -10.96
N LEU A 799 -32.63 -24.92 -10.19
CA LEU A 799 -32.36 -24.05 -9.04
C LEU A 799 -31.57 -24.78 -7.94
N ILE A 800 -31.93 -26.04 -7.65
CA ILE A 800 -31.18 -26.88 -6.70
C ILE A 800 -29.73 -27.03 -7.16
N ILE A 801 -29.48 -27.29 -8.45
CA ILE A 801 -28.13 -27.37 -9.01
C ILE A 801 -27.35 -26.07 -8.77
N THR A 802 -27.96 -24.91 -8.99
CA THR A 802 -27.32 -23.61 -8.71
C THR A 802 -26.96 -23.46 -7.23
N VAL A 803 -27.86 -23.83 -6.33
CA VAL A 803 -27.62 -23.77 -4.88
C VAL A 803 -26.49 -24.73 -4.48
N VAL A 804 -26.47 -25.95 -5.03
CA VAL A 804 -25.41 -26.93 -4.79
C VAL A 804 -24.05 -26.41 -5.29
N LEU A 805 -23.98 -25.88 -6.52
CA LEU A 805 -22.76 -25.29 -7.06
C LEU A 805 -22.26 -24.12 -6.22
N PHE A 806 -23.18 -23.25 -5.77
CA PHE A 806 -22.86 -22.12 -4.90
C PHE A 806 -22.33 -22.57 -3.54
N LEU A 807 -23.00 -23.51 -2.87
CA LEU A 807 -22.56 -24.06 -1.59
C LEU A 807 -21.21 -24.78 -1.69
N LEU A 808 -21.01 -25.54 -2.78
CA LEU A 808 -19.75 -26.23 -3.04
C LEU A 808 -18.61 -25.23 -3.33
N THR A 809 -18.89 -24.15 -4.06
CA THR A 809 -17.95 -23.05 -4.27
C THR A 809 -17.58 -22.37 -2.94
N LEU A 810 -18.55 -22.10 -2.06
CA LEU A 810 -18.28 -21.52 -0.73
C LEU A 810 -17.45 -22.46 0.15
N PHE A 811 -17.80 -23.75 0.16
CA PHE A 811 -17.08 -24.76 0.92
C PHE A 811 -15.61 -24.87 0.46
N LEU A 812 -15.38 -24.99 -0.85
CA LEU A 812 -14.03 -25.03 -1.40
C LEU A 812 -13.29 -23.70 -1.23
N SER A 813 -13.95 -22.56 -1.37
CA SER A 813 -13.35 -21.25 -1.09
C SER A 813 -12.87 -21.11 0.37
N TRP A 814 -13.52 -21.80 1.31
CA TRP A 814 -13.13 -21.82 2.71
C TRP A 814 -11.97 -22.80 2.97
N ARG A 815 -11.92 -23.93 2.25
CA ARG A 815 -10.87 -24.96 2.43
C ARG A 815 -9.62 -24.73 1.59
N VAL A 816 -9.73 -24.12 0.42
CA VAL A 816 -8.62 -23.83 -0.49
C VAL A 816 -8.01 -22.48 -0.10
N GLY A 817 -6.98 -22.54 0.73
CA GLY A 817 -6.20 -21.36 1.12
C GLY A 817 -5.45 -20.77 -0.06
N VAL A 818 -5.53 -19.44 -0.22
CA VAL A 818 -4.82 -18.75 -1.31
C VAL A 818 -3.31 -18.96 -1.19
N ASN A 819 -2.72 -18.94 -0.01
CA ASN A 819 -1.28 -19.15 0.12
C ASN A 819 -0.89 -20.64 0.09
N GLU A 820 -1.69 -21.49 0.73
CA GLU A 820 -1.44 -22.94 0.86
C GLU A 820 -1.30 -23.65 -0.50
N PHE A 821 -2.20 -23.34 -1.43
CA PHE A 821 -2.20 -23.90 -2.78
C PHE A 821 -1.45 -23.03 -3.80
N SER A 822 -0.43 -22.29 -3.37
CA SER A 822 0.53 -21.57 -4.23
C SER A 822 1.83 -22.37 -4.43
N LEU A 823 2.76 -21.87 -5.24
CA LEU A 823 4.12 -22.43 -5.31
C LEU A 823 5.02 -21.97 -4.16
N HIS A 824 4.57 -21.02 -3.33
CA HIS A 824 5.39 -20.44 -2.28
C HIS A 824 5.89 -21.49 -1.27
N HIS A 825 5.03 -22.39 -0.78
CA HIS A 825 5.46 -23.41 0.18
C HIS A 825 6.53 -24.35 -0.37
N PHE A 826 6.37 -24.75 -1.64
CA PHE A 826 7.35 -25.60 -2.32
C PHE A 826 8.72 -24.90 -2.40
N TYR A 827 8.72 -23.64 -2.82
CA TYR A 827 9.90 -22.79 -2.91
C TYR A 827 10.55 -22.54 -1.53
N ARG A 828 9.74 -22.11 -0.55
CA ARG A 828 10.16 -21.83 0.84
C ARG A 828 10.84 -23.04 1.49
N ASN A 829 10.22 -24.22 1.42
CA ASN A 829 10.76 -25.40 2.09
C ASN A 829 12.11 -25.84 1.49
N ARG A 830 12.30 -25.68 0.18
CA ARG A 830 13.58 -25.98 -0.48
C ARG A 830 14.67 -24.94 -0.15
N LEU A 831 14.30 -23.66 -0.07
CA LEU A 831 15.23 -22.62 0.41
C LEU A 831 15.65 -22.86 1.86
N ILE A 832 14.71 -23.16 2.76
CA ILE A 832 15.00 -23.49 4.16
C ILE A 832 15.96 -24.67 4.23
N ARG A 833 15.70 -25.76 3.48
CA ARG A 833 16.60 -26.92 3.45
C ARG A 833 18.01 -26.57 2.96
N ALA A 834 18.12 -25.78 1.89
CA ALA A 834 19.39 -25.46 1.27
C ALA A 834 20.23 -24.50 2.13
N PHE A 835 19.64 -23.40 2.59
CA PHE A 835 20.35 -22.34 3.32
C PHE A 835 20.27 -22.54 4.83
N MET A 836 19.08 -22.74 5.39
CA MET A 836 18.96 -22.89 6.84
C MET A 836 19.44 -24.27 7.31
N GLY A 837 19.14 -25.34 6.57
CA GLY A 837 19.60 -26.70 6.89
C GLY A 837 21.12 -26.86 6.86
N ALA A 838 21.83 -26.03 6.08
CA ALA A 838 23.30 -26.03 6.02
C ALA A 838 23.97 -25.76 7.37
N THR A 839 23.30 -24.99 8.24
CA THR A 839 23.87 -24.54 9.51
C THR A 839 23.53 -25.47 10.69
N ARG A 840 22.81 -26.58 10.46
CA ARG A 840 22.58 -27.64 11.46
C ARG A 840 23.82 -28.52 11.60
N SER A 841 24.10 -29.00 12.80
CA SER A 841 25.11 -30.05 13.00
C SER A 841 24.72 -31.33 12.24
N ARG A 842 25.71 -32.16 11.88
CA ARG A 842 25.47 -33.37 11.10
C ARG A 842 24.68 -34.38 11.91
N GLU A 843 25.07 -34.56 13.16
CA GLU A 843 24.47 -35.52 14.08
C GLU A 843 23.02 -35.17 14.39
N ASP A 844 22.72 -33.90 14.67
CA ASP A 844 21.35 -33.50 15.02
C ASP A 844 20.42 -33.69 13.82
N ARG A 845 20.83 -33.23 12.64
CA ARG A 845 20.00 -33.31 11.44
C ARG A 845 19.78 -34.74 10.97
N ILE A 846 20.75 -35.65 11.15
CA ILE A 846 20.55 -37.08 10.83
C ILE A 846 19.48 -37.70 11.74
N LYS A 847 19.37 -37.24 12.99
CA LYS A 847 18.37 -37.74 13.95
C LYS A 847 16.97 -37.17 13.70
N THR A 848 16.87 -35.89 13.31
CA THR A 848 15.59 -35.16 13.20
C THR A 848 15.03 -35.09 11.78
N ALA A 849 15.87 -35.10 10.74
CA ALA A 849 15.39 -34.96 9.37
C ALA A 849 14.63 -36.20 8.89
N ASN A 850 13.57 -35.96 8.12
CA ASN A 850 12.82 -37.02 7.49
C ASN A 850 13.68 -37.70 6.41
N ALA A 851 13.91 -39.01 6.56
CA ALA A 851 14.78 -39.77 5.65
C ALA A 851 14.28 -39.82 4.19
N PHE A 852 12.97 -39.69 3.97
CA PHE A 852 12.37 -39.74 2.63
C PHE A 852 12.40 -38.39 1.91
N THR A 853 12.03 -37.31 2.60
CA THR A 853 11.94 -35.97 1.99
C THR A 853 13.22 -35.14 2.15
N GLY A 854 14.06 -35.49 3.12
CA GLY A 854 15.23 -34.72 3.53
C GLY A 854 14.88 -33.38 4.19
N PHE A 855 13.60 -33.14 4.54
CA PHE A 855 13.16 -31.95 5.26
C PHE A 855 13.20 -32.18 6.78
N ASP A 856 13.47 -31.10 7.50
CA ASP A 856 13.50 -31.08 8.96
C ASP A 856 12.74 -29.84 9.43
N THR A 857 11.88 -29.98 10.45
CA THR A 857 11.14 -28.86 11.03
C THR A 857 12.06 -27.92 11.80
N ASP A 858 13.18 -28.44 12.32
CA ASP A 858 14.15 -27.68 13.10
C ASP A 858 15.17 -26.96 12.21
N ASP A 859 15.07 -27.11 10.88
CA ASP A 859 15.87 -26.34 9.93
C ASP A 859 15.52 -24.84 10.02
N ASP A 860 14.30 -24.44 10.37
CA ASP A 860 13.88 -23.04 10.45
C ASP A 860 14.00 -22.46 11.87
N ILE A 861 14.11 -21.12 11.98
CA ILE A 861 14.32 -20.40 13.25
C ILE A 861 13.27 -19.30 13.39
N LEU A 862 12.70 -19.13 14.58
CA LEU A 862 11.79 -18.03 14.88
C LEU A 862 12.53 -16.69 14.74
N LEU A 863 11.98 -15.75 13.96
CA LEU A 863 12.63 -14.46 13.73
C LEU A 863 12.78 -13.67 15.05
N SER A 864 11.79 -13.76 15.94
CA SER A 864 11.85 -13.11 17.25
C SER A 864 12.93 -13.64 18.18
N SER A 865 13.52 -14.80 17.88
CA SER A 865 14.62 -15.38 18.66
C SER A 865 16.00 -14.88 18.24
N MET A 866 16.11 -14.04 17.21
CA MET A 866 17.38 -13.48 16.75
C MET A 866 17.80 -12.27 17.60
N LEU A 867 17.82 -12.47 18.93
CA LEU A 867 18.16 -11.49 19.95
C LEU A 867 19.29 -12.02 20.84
N VAL A 868 20.02 -11.10 21.47
CA VAL A 868 21.16 -11.36 22.37
C VAL A 868 20.73 -12.20 23.58
N GLU A 869 19.55 -11.92 24.12
CA GLU A 869 18.96 -12.64 25.26
C GLU A 869 18.71 -14.12 24.93
N ASP A 870 18.37 -14.41 23.66
CA ASP A 870 18.20 -15.77 23.17
C ASP A 870 19.52 -16.38 22.65
N GLY A 871 20.66 -15.71 22.80
CA GLY A 871 21.98 -16.23 22.43
C GLY A 871 22.54 -15.77 21.09
N TYR A 872 21.92 -14.81 20.38
CA TYR A 872 22.41 -14.29 19.09
C TYR A 872 23.27 -13.02 19.25
N SER A 873 24.55 -13.04 18.84
CA SER A 873 25.45 -11.86 18.90
C SER A 873 25.84 -11.29 17.53
N GLY A 874 25.21 -11.75 16.45
CA GLY A 874 25.51 -11.31 15.09
C GLY A 874 24.96 -9.91 14.75
N PRO A 875 25.14 -9.43 13.50
CA PRO A 875 24.52 -8.20 13.04
C PRO A 875 22.98 -8.34 13.03
N PHE A 876 22.27 -7.28 13.39
CA PHE A 876 20.82 -7.26 13.46
C PHE A 876 20.20 -7.47 12.06
N PRO A 877 19.41 -8.54 11.85
CA PRO A 877 18.89 -8.88 10.53
C PRO A 877 17.69 -8.02 10.14
N ILE A 878 17.75 -7.48 8.92
CA ILE A 878 16.67 -6.76 8.25
C ILE A 878 16.35 -7.49 6.93
N LEU A 879 15.16 -8.07 6.87
CA LEU A 879 14.66 -8.76 5.68
C LEU A 879 13.65 -7.86 4.98
N ASN A 880 14.04 -7.34 3.81
CA ASN A 880 13.24 -6.38 3.06
C ASN A 880 12.29 -7.09 2.10
N THR A 881 11.03 -6.67 2.08
CA THR A 881 9.98 -7.17 1.18
C THR A 881 9.22 -6.00 0.59
N ALA A 882 8.57 -6.22 -0.55
CA ALA A 882 7.71 -5.21 -1.16
C ALA A 882 6.25 -5.44 -0.78
N LEU A 883 5.65 -4.45 -0.12
CA LEU A 883 4.21 -4.36 0.10
C LEU A 883 3.54 -3.91 -1.20
N ASN A 884 2.74 -4.76 -1.83
CA ASN A 884 2.08 -4.40 -3.08
C ASN A 884 0.87 -3.49 -2.84
N ALA A 885 0.85 -2.33 -3.51
CA ALA A 885 -0.18 -1.30 -3.40
C ALA A 885 -0.64 -0.84 -4.80
N THR A 886 -1.24 -1.75 -5.59
CA THR A 886 -1.65 -1.44 -6.97
C THR A 886 -2.95 -0.64 -7.07
N VAL A 887 -3.80 -0.69 -6.04
CA VAL A 887 -4.98 0.18 -5.91
C VAL A 887 -4.54 1.46 -5.22
N VAL A 888 -4.27 2.48 -6.03
CA VAL A 888 -3.73 3.74 -5.55
C VAL A 888 -4.84 4.78 -5.45
N SER A 889 -5.21 5.17 -4.23
CA SER A 889 -6.10 6.32 -3.98
C SER A 889 -5.36 7.66 -4.02
N ALA A 890 -4.03 7.66 -3.87
CA ALA A 890 -3.18 8.84 -3.77
C ALA A 890 -2.27 8.99 -5.00
N LEU A 891 -2.41 10.09 -5.77
CA LEU A 891 -1.76 10.31 -7.07
C LEU A 891 -0.24 10.10 -7.07
N ASP A 892 0.39 10.33 -5.94
CA ASP A 892 1.84 10.23 -5.70
C ASP A 892 2.38 8.78 -5.66
N ARG A 893 1.50 7.77 -5.67
CA ARG A 893 1.84 6.34 -5.60
C ARG A 893 1.58 5.58 -6.92
N GLN A 894 1.11 6.26 -7.98
CA GLN A 894 0.72 5.64 -9.24
C GLN A 894 1.87 4.90 -9.94
N ASP A 895 3.09 5.43 -9.85
CA ASP A 895 4.25 4.86 -10.53
C ASP A 895 4.95 3.77 -9.69
N ARG A 896 4.99 3.94 -8.35
CA ARG A 896 5.72 3.02 -7.46
C ARG A 896 4.98 1.69 -7.27
N LYS A 897 3.65 1.72 -7.08
CA LYS A 897 2.77 0.56 -6.81
C LYS A 897 3.23 -0.39 -5.68
N ALA A 898 4.24 -0.03 -4.89
CA ALA A 898 4.78 -0.80 -3.77
C ALA A 898 5.48 0.10 -2.72
N GLU A 899 5.59 -0.41 -1.49
CA GLU A 899 6.30 0.20 -0.36
C GLU A 899 7.23 -0.80 0.35
N SER A 900 8.20 -0.29 1.13
CA SER A 900 9.10 -1.11 1.96
C SER A 900 8.33 -1.73 3.12
N PHE A 901 8.33 -3.07 3.20
CA PHE A 901 7.87 -3.83 4.36
C PHE A 901 9.04 -4.63 4.91
N VAL A 902 9.32 -4.48 6.20
CA VAL A 902 10.45 -5.13 6.85
C VAL A 902 10.02 -6.20 7.82
N PHE A 903 10.79 -7.28 7.84
CA PHE A 903 10.79 -8.28 8.89
C PHE A 903 12.08 -8.12 9.70
N THR A 904 11.96 -7.73 10.97
CA THR A 904 13.08 -7.66 11.92
C THR A 904 12.77 -8.48 13.18
N PRO A 905 13.78 -8.85 13.99
CA PRO A 905 13.58 -9.64 15.22
C PRO A 905 12.59 -9.01 16.20
N LEU A 906 12.59 -7.68 16.34
CA LEU A 906 11.73 -6.98 17.29
C LEU A 906 10.38 -6.61 16.70
N TYR A 907 10.36 -6.05 15.48
CA TYR A 907 9.14 -5.50 14.87
C TYR A 907 9.02 -5.81 13.37
N CYS A 908 7.79 -6.09 12.95
CA CYS A 908 7.43 -6.27 11.54
C CYS A 908 6.44 -5.19 11.12
N GLY A 909 6.58 -4.68 9.89
CA GLY A 909 5.65 -3.69 9.39
C GLY A 909 6.21 -2.79 8.31
N TYR A 910 5.48 -1.71 8.09
CA TYR A 910 5.77 -0.68 7.11
C TYR A 910 5.25 0.65 7.62
N ASP A 911 5.89 1.73 7.20
CA ASP A 911 5.39 3.10 7.39
C ASP A 911 5.51 3.83 6.06
N PHE A 912 4.65 4.82 5.86
CA PHE A 912 4.78 5.74 4.73
C PHE A 912 5.77 6.85 5.06
N SER A 913 6.45 7.38 4.04
CA SER A 913 7.33 8.53 4.23
C SER A 913 6.56 9.67 4.92
N PRO A 914 7.09 10.25 6.01
CA PRO A 914 6.43 11.31 6.78
C PRO A 914 6.31 12.64 6.01
N THR A 915 6.84 12.72 4.78
CA THR A 915 6.82 13.93 3.96
C THR A 915 5.49 14.20 3.24
N ARG A 916 4.48 13.34 3.38
CA ARG A 916 3.26 13.42 2.55
C ARG A 916 1.99 13.50 3.38
N ALA A 917 1.34 14.65 3.31
CA ALA A 917 0.10 14.93 4.01
C ALA A 917 -1.08 14.13 3.43
N SER A 918 -1.92 13.67 4.34
CA SER A 918 -3.23 13.07 4.19
C SER A 918 -4.25 14.01 3.53
N THR A 919 -4.09 14.32 2.23
CA THR A 919 -4.97 15.30 1.56
C THR A 919 -6.42 14.84 1.37
N TRP A 920 -6.78 13.59 1.66
CA TRP A 920 -8.11 13.06 1.33
C TRP A 920 -8.86 12.27 2.40
N ASP A 921 -8.23 11.87 3.51
CA ASP A 921 -8.90 11.05 4.53
C ASP A 921 -8.54 11.51 5.95
N VAL A 922 -9.31 12.47 6.46
CA VAL A 922 -9.18 13.06 7.80
C VAL A 922 -9.53 12.05 8.90
N ASP A 923 -10.17 10.92 8.56
CA ASP A 923 -10.55 9.89 9.53
C ASP A 923 -9.43 8.85 9.77
N ASN A 924 -8.36 8.85 8.96
CA ASN A 924 -7.26 7.88 9.02
C ASN A 924 -5.86 8.52 9.22
N VAL A 925 -5.80 9.64 9.96
CA VAL A 925 -4.64 10.56 10.10
C VAL A 925 -3.35 9.91 10.66
N TYR A 926 -3.40 8.67 11.15
CA TYR A 926 -2.21 7.96 11.67
C TYR A 926 -1.95 6.68 10.87
N GLU A 927 -1.24 6.80 9.75
CA GLU A 927 -0.93 5.70 8.82
C GLU A 927 0.31 4.86 9.22
N TYR A 928 0.55 4.61 10.50
CA TYR A 928 1.69 3.79 10.93
C TYR A 928 1.37 2.30 10.89
N GLY A 929 2.38 1.45 10.72
CA GLY A 929 2.16 0.04 10.45
C GLY A 929 3.12 -0.95 11.12
N TYR A 930 3.85 -0.59 12.18
CA TYR A 930 4.70 -1.55 12.90
C TYR A 930 3.98 -2.29 14.03
N ARG A 931 4.32 -3.58 14.18
CA ARG A 931 3.80 -4.52 15.18
C ARG A 931 4.93 -5.40 15.76
N PRO A 932 4.83 -5.86 17.03
CA PRO A 932 5.79 -6.80 17.60
C PRO A 932 5.88 -8.10 16.80
N THR A 933 7.10 -8.53 16.47
CA THR A 933 7.34 -9.70 15.64
C THR A 933 6.80 -10.98 16.28
N ASN A 934 6.97 -11.17 17.58
CA ASN A 934 6.52 -12.36 18.32
C ASN A 934 4.99 -12.61 18.30
N LYS A 935 4.19 -11.59 17.97
CA LYS A 935 2.72 -11.65 17.90
C LYS A 935 2.20 -11.47 16.46
N PHE A 936 3.05 -11.05 15.52
CA PHE A 936 2.66 -10.75 14.14
C PHE A 936 2.50 -12.04 13.33
N SER A 937 1.47 -12.12 12.47
CA SER A 937 1.17 -13.29 11.62
C SER A 937 0.86 -14.60 12.33
N ASN A 938 1.34 -14.82 13.56
CA ASN A 938 1.09 -16.02 14.34
C ASN A 938 1.09 -15.67 15.83
N LYS A 939 0.03 -16.07 16.54
CA LYS A 939 -0.11 -15.83 17.98
C LYS A 939 0.90 -16.59 18.83
N ASN A 940 1.50 -17.65 18.28
CA ASN A 940 2.36 -18.59 19.01
C ASN A 940 3.87 -18.37 18.76
N GLY A 941 4.31 -17.17 18.34
CA GLY A 941 5.73 -16.86 18.21
C GLY A 941 6.17 -16.08 16.97
N GLY A 942 5.24 -15.56 16.16
CA GLY A 942 5.60 -14.73 15.00
C GLY A 942 5.98 -15.49 13.73
N PRO A 943 6.47 -14.80 12.69
CA PRO A 943 7.02 -15.42 11.49
C PRO A 943 8.41 -16.02 11.75
N THR A 944 8.77 -17.05 10.98
CA THR A 944 10.13 -17.59 10.96
C THR A 944 11.02 -16.82 9.99
N ILE A 945 12.34 -16.85 10.23
CA ILE A 945 13.31 -16.19 9.36
C ILE A 945 13.32 -16.82 7.96
N GLY A 946 13.13 -18.14 7.85
CA GLY A 946 13.04 -18.84 6.57
C GLY A 946 11.79 -18.46 5.76
N THR A 947 10.66 -18.23 6.44
CA THR A 947 9.45 -17.70 5.78
C THR A 947 9.67 -16.26 5.30
N ALA A 948 10.26 -15.40 6.13
CA ALA A 948 10.57 -14.02 5.74
C ALA A 948 11.57 -13.96 4.56
N MET A 949 12.59 -14.83 4.55
CA MET A 949 13.51 -15.02 3.42
C MET A 949 12.76 -15.39 2.13
N ALA A 950 11.88 -16.39 2.19
CA ALA A 950 11.16 -16.84 1.00
C ALA A 950 10.19 -15.77 0.46
N ILE A 951 9.57 -14.97 1.34
CA ILE A 951 8.74 -13.83 0.91
C ILE A 951 9.62 -12.74 0.27
N SER A 952 10.79 -12.44 0.86
CA SER A 952 11.77 -11.49 0.31
C SER A 952 12.32 -11.91 -1.05
N GLY A 953 12.36 -13.22 -1.35
CA GLY A 953 12.76 -13.76 -2.65
C GLY A 953 11.61 -14.14 -3.59
N ALA A 954 10.38 -13.69 -3.34
CA ALA A 954 9.20 -14.06 -4.13
C ALA A 954 9.10 -13.27 -5.46
N ALA A 955 10.10 -13.44 -6.34
CA ALA A 955 10.31 -12.61 -7.54
C ALA A 955 9.22 -12.75 -8.63
N VAL A 956 8.44 -13.83 -8.62
CA VAL A 956 7.34 -14.03 -9.58
C VAL A 956 6.01 -13.93 -8.86
N ASN A 957 5.29 -12.83 -9.07
CA ASN A 957 4.00 -12.57 -8.42
C ASN A 957 3.03 -11.81 -9.33
N PRO A 958 1.71 -12.06 -9.29
CA PRO A 958 0.71 -11.30 -10.06
C PRO A 958 0.69 -9.81 -9.70
N ASN A 959 1.03 -9.50 -8.45
CA ASN A 959 1.21 -8.15 -7.92
C ASN A 959 2.68 -7.99 -7.51
N TRP A 960 3.47 -7.23 -8.26
CA TRP A 960 4.92 -7.11 -8.08
C TRP A 960 5.41 -5.67 -8.28
N GLY A 961 4.75 -4.73 -7.59
CA GLY A 961 5.09 -3.30 -7.65
C GLY A 961 5.00 -2.70 -9.06
N TYR A 962 6.03 -1.97 -9.47
CA TYR A 962 6.05 -1.19 -10.72
C TYR A 962 5.89 -2.05 -11.99
N HIS A 963 6.28 -3.33 -11.95
CA HIS A 963 6.11 -4.29 -13.04
C HIS A 963 4.68 -4.83 -13.20
N SER A 964 3.75 -4.48 -12.31
CA SER A 964 2.39 -5.03 -12.31
C SER A 964 1.60 -4.61 -13.55
N SER A 965 1.21 -5.59 -14.36
CA SER A 965 0.28 -5.44 -15.49
C SER A 965 -0.87 -6.44 -15.38
N ALA A 966 -2.10 -6.00 -15.68
CA ALA A 966 -3.29 -6.86 -15.57
C ALA A 966 -3.21 -8.14 -16.43
N PRO A 967 -2.68 -8.12 -17.67
CA PRO A 967 -2.51 -9.33 -18.48
C PRO A 967 -1.55 -10.36 -17.84
N MET A 968 -0.41 -9.90 -17.31
CA MET A 968 0.57 -10.79 -16.68
C MET A 968 0.03 -11.35 -15.36
N ALA A 969 -0.65 -10.50 -14.57
CA ALA A 969 -1.29 -10.91 -13.32
C ALA A 969 -2.28 -12.06 -13.57
N PHE A 970 -3.14 -11.93 -14.58
CA PHE A 970 -4.09 -12.96 -15.00
C PHE A 970 -3.40 -14.30 -15.32
N LEU A 971 -2.34 -14.27 -16.16
CA LEU A 971 -1.61 -15.49 -16.54
C LEU A 971 -0.93 -16.16 -15.34
N LEU A 972 -0.21 -15.38 -14.54
CA LEU A 972 0.48 -15.89 -13.36
C LEU A 972 -0.48 -16.51 -12.34
N THR A 973 -1.65 -15.89 -12.13
CA THR A 973 -2.67 -16.43 -11.22
C THR A 973 -3.28 -17.73 -11.75
N ILE A 974 -3.62 -17.80 -13.05
CA ILE A 974 -4.24 -18.98 -13.64
C ILE A 974 -3.27 -20.17 -13.67
N PHE A 975 -2.04 -19.96 -14.10
CA PHE A 975 -1.03 -21.02 -14.07
C PHE A 975 -0.42 -21.23 -12.68
N ASN A 976 -0.96 -20.55 -11.66
CA ASN A 976 -0.50 -20.63 -10.27
C ASN A 976 1.02 -20.41 -10.11
N VAL A 977 1.61 -19.63 -11.01
CA VAL A 977 3.01 -19.23 -10.95
C VAL A 977 3.09 -17.97 -10.11
N ARG A 978 2.87 -18.13 -8.80
CA ARG A 978 2.85 -17.05 -7.82
C ARG A 978 3.58 -17.47 -6.56
N LEU A 979 4.51 -16.61 -6.16
CA LEU A 979 5.32 -16.77 -4.95
C LEU A 979 4.99 -15.73 -3.88
N GLY A 980 4.21 -14.70 -4.19
CA GLY A 980 3.82 -13.71 -3.19
C GLY A 980 2.90 -14.28 -2.11
N TRP A 981 2.82 -13.56 -1.00
CA TRP A 981 2.17 -14.03 0.21
C TRP A 981 1.13 -13.04 0.72
N TRP A 982 -0.10 -13.49 0.90
CA TRP A 982 -1.16 -12.69 1.52
C TRP A 982 -1.08 -12.81 3.05
N ILE A 983 -0.79 -11.71 3.75
CA ILE A 983 -0.62 -11.69 5.21
C ILE A 983 -1.57 -10.71 5.87
N GLY A 984 -1.89 -10.92 7.14
CA GLY A 984 -2.66 -9.97 7.95
C GLY A 984 -2.05 -8.57 7.90
N ASN A 985 -2.88 -7.56 7.59
CA ASN A 985 -2.42 -6.18 7.52
C ASN A 985 -2.11 -5.64 8.91
N THR A 986 -0.87 -5.20 9.14
CA THR A 986 -0.42 -4.62 10.40
C THR A 986 -1.25 -3.42 10.85
N ARG A 987 -1.88 -2.70 9.91
CA ARG A 987 -2.76 -1.56 10.18
C ARG A 987 -4.20 -1.92 10.58
N ARG A 988 -4.60 -3.19 10.45
CA ARG A 988 -5.98 -3.66 10.67
C ARG A 988 -6.05 -4.71 11.77
N ASP A 989 -7.25 -5.16 12.10
CA ASP A 989 -7.51 -6.09 13.21
C ASP A 989 -7.01 -7.51 12.95
N ARG A 990 -6.75 -7.84 11.67
CA ARG A 990 -6.33 -9.16 11.20
C ARG A 990 -4.81 -9.36 11.16
N TRP A 991 -4.01 -8.44 11.71
CA TRP A 991 -2.54 -8.47 11.69
C TRP A 991 -1.89 -9.74 12.30
N LYS A 992 -2.62 -10.50 13.10
CA LYS A 992 -2.17 -11.76 13.71
C LYS A 992 -2.48 -13.00 12.88
N ASP A 993 -3.23 -12.85 11.78
CA ASP A 993 -3.62 -13.95 10.90
C ASP A 993 -2.54 -14.12 9.82
N SER A 994 -1.98 -15.33 9.65
CA SER A 994 -0.95 -15.64 8.65
C SER A 994 -1.50 -15.69 7.23
N ASP A 995 -2.78 -16.02 7.11
CA ASP A 995 -3.44 -16.35 5.86
C ASP A 995 -4.90 -15.85 5.84
N PRO A 996 -5.43 -15.47 4.67
CA PRO A 996 -6.84 -15.14 4.54
C PRO A 996 -7.76 -16.35 4.77
N ARG A 997 -8.80 -16.16 5.59
CA ARG A 997 -9.83 -17.20 5.86
C ARG A 997 -10.66 -17.62 4.64
N PHE A 998 -10.84 -16.71 3.68
CA PHE A 998 -11.57 -16.96 2.44
C PHE A 998 -10.67 -16.65 1.25
N GLY A 999 -10.02 -17.69 0.72
CA GLY A 999 -8.98 -17.55 -0.31
C GLY A 999 -9.48 -17.00 -1.64
N LEU A 1000 -10.72 -17.33 -2.04
CA LEU A 1000 -11.27 -16.98 -3.35
C LEU A 1000 -11.26 -15.48 -3.63
N VAL A 1001 -11.61 -14.66 -2.63
CA VAL A 1001 -11.63 -13.20 -2.80
C VAL A 1001 -10.24 -12.68 -3.15
N TYR A 1002 -9.20 -13.21 -2.53
CA TYR A 1002 -7.81 -12.81 -2.76
C TYR A 1002 -7.26 -13.41 -4.06
N LEU A 1003 -7.68 -14.62 -4.43
CA LEU A 1003 -7.37 -15.22 -5.73
C LEU A 1003 -7.95 -14.40 -6.90
N ILE A 1004 -9.21 -13.96 -6.79
CA ILE A 1004 -9.83 -13.06 -7.79
C ILE A 1004 -9.09 -11.73 -7.85
N ARG A 1005 -8.62 -11.22 -6.71
CA ARG A 1005 -7.84 -9.98 -6.64
C ARG A 1005 -6.47 -10.11 -7.30
N ASP A 1006 -5.80 -11.23 -7.14
CA ASP A 1006 -4.57 -11.54 -7.89
C ASP A 1006 -4.85 -11.60 -9.41
N LEU A 1007 -5.95 -12.26 -9.81
CA LEU A 1007 -6.34 -12.39 -11.22
C LEU A 1007 -6.58 -11.04 -11.91
N ILE A 1008 -7.08 -10.04 -11.18
CA ILE A 1008 -7.30 -8.67 -11.70
C ILE A 1008 -6.15 -7.69 -11.37
N GLY A 1009 -5.08 -8.16 -10.72
CA GLY A 1009 -3.92 -7.33 -10.34
C GLY A 1009 -4.22 -6.24 -9.30
N LYS A 1010 -5.10 -6.50 -8.33
CA LYS A 1010 -5.52 -5.51 -7.31
C LYS A 1010 -5.09 -5.88 -5.88
N SER A 1011 -4.07 -5.19 -5.37
CA SER A 1011 -3.70 -5.16 -3.96
C SER A 1011 -4.03 -3.79 -3.35
N ASP A 1012 -4.65 -3.79 -2.17
CA ASP A 1012 -5.12 -2.57 -1.49
C ASP A 1012 -4.69 -2.62 -0.02
N ILE A 1013 -3.94 -1.59 0.40
CA ILE A 1013 -3.39 -1.42 1.75
C ILE A 1013 -4.46 -1.13 2.81
N ASN A 1014 -5.68 -0.80 2.40
CA ASN A 1014 -6.80 -0.53 3.31
C ASN A 1014 -7.62 -1.78 3.66
N LYS A 1015 -7.21 -2.96 3.17
CA LYS A 1015 -7.89 -4.22 3.45
C LYS A 1015 -7.30 -4.93 4.67
N ASP A 1016 -8.06 -5.90 5.19
CA ASP A 1016 -7.63 -6.71 6.33
C ASP A 1016 -6.37 -7.54 6.07
N TYR A 1017 -6.08 -7.83 4.80
CA TYR A 1017 -4.89 -8.57 4.36
C TYR A 1017 -4.20 -7.81 3.24
N VAL A 1018 -2.87 -7.91 3.21
CA VAL A 1018 -1.99 -7.27 2.23
C VAL A 1018 -1.11 -8.31 1.54
N CYS A 1019 -0.72 -8.05 0.30
CA CYS A 1019 0.13 -8.95 -0.48
C CYS A 1019 1.59 -8.50 -0.41
N LEU A 1020 2.47 -9.34 0.12
CA LEU A 1020 3.92 -9.15 0.14
C LEU A 1020 4.58 -9.92 -1.01
N SER A 1021 5.67 -9.37 -1.55
CA SER A 1021 6.47 -9.97 -2.62
C SER A 1021 7.95 -9.63 -2.46
N ASP A 1022 8.76 -10.03 -3.44
CA ASP A 1022 10.21 -9.78 -3.45
C ASP A 1022 10.57 -8.33 -3.12
N GLY A 1023 11.54 -8.14 -2.23
CA GLY A 1023 12.02 -6.81 -1.82
C GLY A 1023 12.54 -5.99 -3.01
N GLY A 1024 13.07 -6.66 -4.05
CA GLY A 1024 13.59 -6.04 -5.26
C GLY A 1024 12.53 -5.33 -6.12
N HIS A 1025 11.24 -5.61 -5.91
CA HIS A 1025 10.17 -4.81 -6.51
C HIS A 1025 10.09 -3.38 -5.90
N PHE A 1026 10.69 -3.18 -4.73
CA PHE A 1026 10.87 -1.86 -4.11
C PHE A 1026 12.35 -1.46 -4.12
N ASP A 1027 13.19 -2.08 -3.30
CA ASP A 1027 14.62 -1.78 -3.22
C ASP A 1027 15.40 -3.08 -3.40
N ASN A 1028 16.04 -3.25 -4.56
CA ASN A 1028 16.82 -4.45 -4.84
C ASN A 1028 18.19 -4.45 -4.16
N MET A 1029 18.67 -3.30 -3.66
CA MET A 1029 19.99 -3.18 -3.04
C MET A 1029 19.97 -3.52 -1.54
N GLY A 1030 18.81 -3.43 -0.89
CA GLY A 1030 18.71 -3.51 0.58
C GLY A 1030 19.32 -2.29 1.27
N LEU A 1031 19.45 -1.17 0.57
CA LEU A 1031 20.08 0.06 1.02
C LEU A 1031 19.11 0.98 1.77
N TYR A 1032 17.85 1.02 1.35
CA TYR A 1032 16.83 1.97 1.81
C TYR A 1032 16.65 1.96 3.33
N GLU A 1033 16.54 0.78 3.93
CA GLU A 1033 16.30 0.61 5.37
C GLU A 1033 17.55 0.85 6.23
N LEU A 1034 18.76 0.68 5.68
CA LEU A 1034 20.01 1.08 6.34
C LEU A 1034 20.16 2.60 6.35
N ILE A 1035 19.81 3.25 5.24
CA ILE A 1035 19.79 4.71 5.15
C ILE A 1035 18.77 5.31 6.11
N ARG A 1036 17.59 4.69 6.23
CA ARG A 1036 16.56 5.07 7.22
C ARG A 1036 17.09 5.04 8.66
N ARG A 1037 17.95 4.07 8.99
CA ARG A 1037 18.62 3.89 10.29
C ARG A 1037 19.87 4.74 10.49
N ARG A 1038 20.19 5.65 9.55
CA ARG A 1038 21.36 6.55 9.64
C ARG A 1038 22.70 5.81 9.75
N CYS A 1039 22.85 4.66 9.09
CA CYS A 1039 24.12 3.95 9.07
C CYS A 1039 25.25 4.83 8.53
N ASN A 1040 26.29 5.04 9.33
CA ASN A 1040 27.41 5.90 8.96
C ASN A 1040 28.30 5.24 7.90
N TYR A 1041 28.44 3.92 7.95
CA TYR A 1041 29.28 3.17 7.04
C TYR A 1041 28.51 1.96 6.51
N ILE A 1042 28.40 1.82 5.19
CA ILE A 1042 27.64 0.74 4.55
C ILE A 1042 28.52 0.02 3.53
N ILE A 1043 28.60 -1.30 3.60
CA ILE A 1043 29.15 -2.15 2.53
C ILE A 1043 27.98 -2.77 1.78
N LEU A 1044 27.90 -2.55 0.46
CA LEU A 1044 26.86 -3.08 -0.42
C LEU A 1044 27.50 -4.04 -1.43
N GLY A 1045 27.17 -5.33 -1.29
CA GLY A 1045 27.48 -6.35 -2.29
C GLY A 1045 26.35 -6.46 -3.32
N ASP A 1046 26.64 -6.06 -4.56
CA ASP A 1046 25.70 -6.11 -5.68
C ASP A 1046 25.94 -7.28 -6.64
N GLY A 1047 25.08 -8.30 -6.50
CA GLY A 1047 24.97 -9.44 -7.40
C GLY A 1047 23.75 -9.38 -8.34
N GLU A 1048 23.13 -8.21 -8.56
CA GLU A 1048 22.01 -8.02 -9.49
C GLU A 1048 22.45 -8.26 -10.94
N GLN A 1049 21.49 -8.70 -11.78
CA GLN A 1049 21.70 -8.91 -13.20
C GLN A 1049 21.62 -7.56 -13.89
N ASP A 1050 22.71 -7.19 -14.54
CA ASP A 1050 22.84 -5.91 -15.20
C ASP A 1050 23.74 -6.07 -16.43
N GLN A 1051 23.17 -6.60 -17.50
CA GLN A 1051 23.87 -6.81 -18.78
C GLN A 1051 24.42 -5.50 -19.35
N ASP A 1052 23.75 -4.38 -19.06
CA ASP A 1052 24.18 -3.06 -19.50
C ASP A 1052 25.16 -2.38 -18.55
N VAL A 1053 25.43 -2.97 -17.37
CA VAL A 1053 26.24 -2.38 -16.29
C VAL A 1053 25.80 -0.93 -16.02
N ALA A 1054 24.49 -0.68 -16.12
CA ALA A 1054 23.87 0.63 -15.97
C ALA A 1054 23.61 0.98 -14.49
N CYS A 1055 23.70 -0.01 -13.60
CA CYS A 1055 23.45 0.07 -12.17
C CYS A 1055 22.06 0.64 -11.84
N GLU A 1056 21.03 0.19 -12.57
CA GLU A 1056 19.66 0.72 -12.43
C GLU A 1056 19.10 0.51 -11.00
N GLY A 1057 19.35 -0.65 -10.40
CA GLY A 1057 18.94 -0.96 -9.03
C GLY A 1057 19.49 0.03 -8.01
N LEU A 1058 20.79 0.35 -8.09
CA LEU A 1058 21.44 1.36 -7.25
C LEU A 1058 20.86 2.76 -7.51
N ALA A 1059 20.72 3.17 -8.76
CA ALA A 1059 20.16 4.49 -9.11
C ALA A 1059 18.73 4.66 -8.57
N ASN A 1060 17.91 3.62 -8.66
CA ASN A 1060 16.55 3.61 -8.12
C ASN A 1060 16.53 3.69 -6.59
N ALA A 1061 17.43 2.99 -5.89
CA ALA A 1061 17.57 3.09 -4.44
C ALA A 1061 17.96 4.52 -3.99
N ILE A 1062 18.97 5.13 -4.64
CA ILE A 1062 19.41 6.51 -4.36
C ILE A 1062 18.26 7.50 -4.57
N ARG A 1063 17.53 7.39 -5.69
CA ARG A 1063 16.39 8.27 -5.98
C ARG A 1063 15.30 8.18 -4.90
N ARG A 1064 15.03 6.98 -4.38
CA ARG A 1064 14.07 6.78 -3.29
C ARG A 1064 14.55 7.38 -1.98
N CYS A 1065 15.81 7.11 -1.59
CA CYS A 1065 16.41 7.71 -0.39
C CYS A 1065 16.39 9.25 -0.43
N ARG A 1066 16.65 9.85 -1.60
CA ARG A 1066 16.53 11.29 -1.82
C ARG A 1066 15.11 11.80 -1.62
N ILE A 1067 14.12 11.19 -2.28
CA ILE A 1067 12.73 11.65 -2.23
C ILE A 1067 12.12 11.46 -0.83
N ASP A 1068 12.40 10.32 -0.19
CA ASP A 1068 11.66 9.91 1.00
C ASP A 1068 12.36 10.34 2.30
N PHE A 1069 13.70 10.47 2.30
CA PHE A 1069 14.50 10.85 3.48
C PHE A 1069 15.33 12.14 3.29
N GLY A 1070 15.38 12.70 2.08
CA GLY A 1070 16.25 13.85 1.77
C GLY A 1070 17.74 13.51 1.82
N VAL A 1071 18.12 12.23 1.71
CA VAL A 1071 19.52 11.78 1.76
C VAL A 1071 20.09 11.76 0.35
N GLU A 1072 21.24 12.41 0.18
CA GLU A 1072 22.00 12.37 -1.08
C GLU A 1072 23.14 11.35 -0.97
N ILE A 1073 23.33 10.56 -2.03
CA ILE A 1073 24.44 9.63 -2.15
C ILE A 1073 25.20 10.02 -3.42
N VAL A 1074 26.48 10.36 -3.25
CA VAL A 1074 27.31 10.91 -4.33
C VAL A 1074 28.52 10.01 -4.56
N PHE A 1075 28.72 9.61 -5.81
CA PHE A 1075 29.89 8.88 -6.26
C PHE A 1075 30.76 9.79 -7.11
N HIS A 1076 32.06 9.90 -6.79
CA HIS A 1076 32.97 10.79 -7.52
C HIS A 1076 33.56 10.14 -8.78
N ASN A 1077 33.81 8.83 -8.77
CA ASN A 1077 34.48 8.10 -9.86
C ASN A 1077 33.61 6.97 -10.43
N PHE A 1078 32.31 7.21 -10.59
CA PHE A 1078 31.35 6.15 -10.99
C PHE A 1078 31.65 5.54 -12.37
N GLU A 1079 32.32 6.31 -13.24
CA GLU A 1079 32.72 5.88 -14.59
C GLU A 1079 33.54 4.58 -14.58
N ASP A 1080 34.34 4.32 -13.53
CA ASP A 1080 35.22 3.15 -13.37
C ASP A 1080 34.48 1.80 -13.30
N ILE A 1081 33.16 1.77 -13.00
CA ILE A 1081 32.34 0.55 -12.96
C ILE A 1081 31.47 0.38 -14.22
N THR A 1082 31.16 1.47 -14.93
CA THR A 1082 30.19 1.46 -16.04
C THR A 1082 30.75 0.91 -17.35
N LYS A 1083 29.87 0.62 -18.32
CA LYS A 1083 30.26 0.28 -19.71
C LYS A 1083 31.19 1.28 -20.38
N LEU A 1084 31.22 2.54 -19.92
CA LEU A 1084 32.07 3.61 -20.44
C LEU A 1084 33.53 3.51 -19.96
N ALA A 1085 33.84 2.62 -19.01
CA ALA A 1085 35.20 2.42 -18.52
C ALA A 1085 36.14 1.85 -19.60
N GLU A 1086 37.32 2.45 -19.75
CA GLU A 1086 38.42 1.83 -20.50
C GLU A 1086 38.81 0.48 -19.88
N LYS A 1087 39.19 -0.52 -20.69
CA LYS A 1087 39.52 -1.88 -20.22
C LYS A 1087 40.52 -1.91 -19.05
N SER A 1088 41.43 -0.94 -18.95
CA SER A 1088 42.46 -0.86 -17.92
C SER A 1088 42.06 -0.08 -16.66
N LYS A 1089 40.87 0.53 -16.61
CA LYS A 1089 40.39 1.35 -15.47
C LYS A 1089 39.24 0.71 -14.69
N LYS A 1090 38.80 -0.49 -15.08
CA LYS A 1090 37.68 -1.18 -14.45
C LYS A 1090 38.02 -1.57 -13.02
N LYS A 1091 37.09 -1.31 -12.10
CA LYS A 1091 37.21 -1.70 -10.68
C LYS A 1091 36.00 -2.50 -10.23
N HIS A 1092 36.19 -3.37 -9.25
CA HIS A 1092 35.08 -4.05 -8.58
C HIS A 1092 34.41 -3.19 -7.50
N ILE A 1093 35.17 -2.25 -6.91
CA ILE A 1093 34.77 -1.45 -5.75
C ILE A 1093 34.80 0.04 -6.07
N ILE A 1094 33.75 0.77 -5.64
CA ILE A 1094 33.73 2.23 -5.63
C ILE A 1094 33.21 2.74 -4.27
N LYS A 1095 33.84 3.82 -3.79
CA LYS A 1095 33.38 4.60 -2.63
C LYS A 1095 32.39 5.70 -3.04
N GLY A 1096 31.29 5.81 -2.31
CA GLY A 1096 30.34 6.91 -2.32
C GLY A 1096 30.25 7.62 -0.97
N ASP A 1097 29.90 8.90 -1.00
CA ASP A 1097 29.61 9.71 0.19
C ASP A 1097 28.11 9.72 0.45
N ILE A 1098 27.70 9.42 1.68
CA ILE A 1098 26.31 9.53 2.14
C ILE A 1098 26.15 10.86 2.88
N ILE A 1099 25.26 11.73 2.39
CA ILE A 1099 25.01 13.05 2.95
C ILE A 1099 23.64 13.03 3.62
N TYR A 1100 23.64 12.85 4.94
CA TYR A 1100 22.42 12.95 5.74
C TYR A 1100 22.06 14.42 5.98
N PRO A 1101 20.78 14.80 5.81
CA PRO A 1101 20.35 16.19 5.97
C PRO A 1101 20.67 16.73 7.37
N GLY A 1102 21.24 17.94 7.40
CA GLY A 1102 21.75 18.67 8.58
C GLY A 1102 22.73 17.94 9.47
N THR A 1103 23.52 17.04 8.88
CA THR A 1103 24.74 16.53 9.50
C THR A 1103 25.95 17.10 8.76
N LYS A 1104 27.03 17.42 9.48
CA LYS A 1104 28.29 17.88 8.85
C LYS A 1104 29.17 16.71 8.43
N THR A 1105 29.05 15.58 9.14
CA THR A 1105 29.81 14.35 8.89
C THR A 1105 29.17 13.57 7.75
N ARG A 1106 29.94 13.26 6.72
CA ARG A 1106 29.51 12.39 5.63
C ARG A 1106 29.66 10.93 6.06
N GLY A 1107 28.64 10.13 5.79
CA GLY A 1107 28.75 8.68 5.84
C GLY A 1107 29.48 8.14 4.60
N THR A 1108 29.84 6.86 4.62
CA THR A 1108 30.54 6.17 3.53
C THR A 1108 29.71 4.99 3.03
N LEU A 1109 29.57 4.87 1.71
CA LEU A 1109 29.01 3.72 1.04
C LEU A 1109 30.11 3.05 0.21
N ILE A 1110 30.45 1.80 0.50
CA ILE A 1110 31.32 0.97 -0.32
C ILE A 1110 30.44 0.09 -1.20
N TYR A 1111 30.48 0.31 -2.50
CA TYR A 1111 29.71 -0.42 -3.49
C TYR A 1111 30.61 -1.44 -4.19
N ILE A 1112 30.27 -2.72 -4.09
CA ILE A 1112 31.01 -3.84 -4.66
C ILE A 1112 30.14 -4.49 -5.73
N LYS A 1113 30.53 -4.40 -7.01
CA LYS A 1113 29.73 -4.89 -8.13
C LYS A 1113 30.32 -6.16 -8.75
N ALA A 1114 29.47 -7.15 -9.00
CA ALA A 1114 29.81 -8.31 -9.84
C ALA A 1114 30.13 -7.88 -11.28
N THR A 1115 31.42 -7.73 -11.58
CA THR A 1115 31.98 -7.28 -12.87
C THR A 1115 33.26 -8.04 -13.17
N LEU A 1116 33.70 -8.03 -14.43
CA LEU A 1116 35.03 -8.50 -14.83
C LEU A 1116 35.91 -7.31 -15.21
N THR A 1117 37.02 -7.15 -14.50
CA THR A 1117 38.04 -6.10 -14.63
C THR A 1117 39.27 -6.57 -15.43
N GLY A 1118 39.50 -7.88 -15.56
CA GLY A 1118 40.61 -8.48 -16.30
C GLY A 1118 41.80 -8.93 -15.44
N ASP A 1119 41.75 -8.70 -14.12
CA ASP A 1119 42.74 -9.18 -13.14
C ASP A 1119 42.34 -10.53 -12.50
N GLU A 1120 41.30 -11.19 -13.02
CA GLU A 1120 40.73 -12.37 -12.37
C GLU A 1120 41.65 -13.58 -12.44
N PRO A 1121 41.55 -14.50 -11.46
CA PRO A 1121 42.24 -15.78 -11.49
C PRO A 1121 41.88 -16.64 -12.71
N ILE A 1122 42.75 -17.60 -13.04
CA ILE A 1122 42.69 -18.41 -14.26
C ILE A 1122 41.36 -19.18 -14.39
N ASP A 1123 40.83 -19.72 -13.29
CA ASP A 1123 39.57 -20.45 -13.24
C ASP A 1123 38.37 -19.58 -13.62
N ILE A 1124 38.27 -18.36 -13.07
CA ILE A 1124 37.22 -17.40 -13.43
C ILE A 1124 37.32 -16.99 -14.89
N ARG A 1125 38.55 -16.77 -15.39
CA ARG A 1125 38.79 -16.37 -16.78
C ARG A 1125 38.40 -17.47 -17.76
N GLU A 1126 38.73 -18.73 -17.46
CA GLU A 1126 38.33 -19.89 -18.26
C GLU A 1126 36.81 -20.02 -18.29
N TYR A 1127 36.15 -19.94 -17.13
CA TYR A 1127 34.69 -20.02 -17.05
C TYR A 1127 34.01 -18.88 -17.83
N ALA A 1128 34.53 -17.65 -17.74
CA ALA A 1128 34.02 -16.49 -18.49
C ALA A 1128 34.21 -16.64 -20.01
N LEU A 1129 35.28 -17.27 -20.46
CA LEU A 1129 35.49 -17.58 -21.88
C LEU A 1129 34.52 -18.66 -22.38
N ALA A 1130 34.21 -19.66 -21.54
CA ALA A 1130 33.23 -20.70 -21.84
C ALA A 1130 31.79 -20.19 -21.78
N ASN A 1131 31.50 -19.20 -20.91
CA ASN A 1131 30.18 -18.65 -20.66
C ASN A 1131 30.17 -17.11 -20.85
N PRO A 1132 29.93 -16.61 -22.08
CA PRO A 1132 30.00 -15.17 -22.38
C PRO A 1132 29.06 -14.28 -21.57
N ASP A 1133 27.96 -14.84 -21.08
CA ASP A 1133 27.01 -14.13 -20.23
C ASP A 1133 27.51 -13.91 -18.80
N PHE A 1134 28.56 -14.60 -18.35
CA PHE A 1134 29.11 -14.43 -17.00
C PHE A 1134 29.79 -13.05 -16.84
N PRO A 1135 29.56 -12.30 -15.75
CA PRO A 1135 28.81 -12.62 -14.53
C PRO A 1135 27.35 -12.11 -14.54
N GLN A 1136 26.77 -11.88 -15.72
CA GLN A 1136 25.42 -11.34 -15.96
C GLN A 1136 24.39 -12.39 -16.43
N GLN A 1137 24.61 -13.66 -16.09
CA GLN A 1137 23.70 -14.77 -16.43
C GLN A 1137 22.29 -14.53 -15.83
N SER A 1138 21.24 -15.02 -16.48
CA SER A 1138 19.84 -14.70 -16.12
C SER A 1138 19.46 -15.10 -14.68
N THR A 1139 18.73 -14.23 -13.98
CA THR A 1139 18.12 -14.55 -12.67
C THR A 1139 17.05 -15.64 -12.75
N ALA A 1140 16.54 -15.97 -13.93
CA ALA A 1140 15.63 -17.10 -14.11
C ALA A 1140 16.36 -18.45 -13.91
N ASP A 1141 17.68 -18.47 -14.06
CA ASP A 1141 18.50 -19.63 -13.75
C ASP A 1141 18.70 -19.75 -12.23
N GLN A 1142 18.12 -20.81 -11.68
CA GLN A 1142 18.20 -21.17 -10.26
C GLN A 1142 18.87 -22.55 -10.07
N PHE A 1143 19.44 -23.11 -11.14
CA PHE A 1143 19.94 -24.48 -11.20
C PHE A 1143 21.46 -24.49 -11.41
N PHE A 1144 22.20 -23.84 -10.52
CA PHE A 1144 23.65 -23.72 -10.66
C PHE A 1144 24.32 -25.09 -10.62
N ASP A 1145 25.29 -25.29 -11.50
CA ASP A 1145 26.27 -26.37 -11.36
C ASP A 1145 27.43 -25.94 -10.44
N GLU A 1146 28.32 -26.88 -10.16
CA GLU A 1146 29.44 -26.63 -9.25
C GLU A 1146 30.42 -25.57 -9.79
N ALA A 1147 30.71 -25.59 -11.10
CA ALA A 1147 31.64 -24.65 -11.72
C ALA A 1147 31.09 -23.22 -11.70
N GLN A 1148 29.81 -23.04 -12.00
CA GLN A 1148 29.11 -21.76 -11.91
C GLN A 1148 29.08 -21.25 -10.47
N PHE A 1149 28.75 -22.11 -9.51
CA PHE A 1149 28.74 -21.75 -8.10
C PHE A 1149 30.12 -21.28 -7.62
N GLU A 1150 31.17 -22.06 -7.88
CA GLU A 1150 32.53 -21.71 -7.45
C GLU A 1150 33.05 -20.46 -8.15
N SER A 1151 32.71 -20.24 -9.43
CA SER A 1151 33.12 -19.05 -10.17
C SER A 1151 32.52 -17.77 -9.59
N TYR A 1152 31.22 -17.74 -9.25
CA TYR A 1152 30.62 -16.56 -8.57
C TYR A 1152 31.16 -16.36 -7.15
N ARG A 1153 31.34 -17.44 -6.38
CA ARG A 1153 31.90 -17.37 -5.03
C ARG A 1153 33.32 -16.81 -5.07
N LYS A 1154 34.15 -17.30 -5.98
CA LYS A 1154 35.54 -16.86 -6.14
C LYS A 1154 35.60 -15.43 -6.66
N LEU A 1155 34.71 -15.03 -7.58
CA LEU A 1155 34.62 -13.65 -8.05
C LEU A 1155 34.31 -12.67 -6.91
N GLY A 1156 33.35 -13.01 -6.04
CA GLY A 1156 33.03 -12.19 -4.86
C GLY A 1156 34.19 -12.10 -3.87
N TYR A 1157 34.92 -13.19 -3.67
CA TYR A 1157 36.12 -13.19 -2.83
C TYR A 1157 37.25 -12.34 -3.42
N HIS A 1158 37.46 -12.43 -4.74
CA HIS A 1158 38.48 -11.70 -5.49
C HIS A 1158 38.18 -10.20 -5.62
N SER A 1159 36.90 -9.82 -5.51
CA SER A 1159 36.46 -8.43 -5.67
C SER A 1159 37.04 -7.45 -4.64
N ILE A 1160 37.68 -7.94 -3.55
CA ILE A 1160 38.26 -7.12 -2.48
C ILE A 1160 39.71 -7.59 -2.23
N HIS A 1161 40.69 -6.76 -2.56
CA HIS A 1161 42.11 -7.13 -2.45
C HIS A 1161 42.68 -6.81 -1.07
N ASP A 1162 42.29 -5.69 -0.47
CA ASP A 1162 42.83 -5.26 0.83
C ASP A 1162 41.81 -4.46 1.64
N VAL A 1163 42.01 -4.36 2.95
CA VAL A 1163 41.21 -3.54 3.87
C VAL A 1163 41.23 -2.07 3.45
N SER A 1164 42.34 -1.60 2.88
CA SER A 1164 42.49 -0.21 2.44
C SER A 1164 41.46 0.20 1.38
N GLU A 1165 41.02 -0.72 0.51
CA GLU A 1165 39.98 -0.49 -0.50
C GLU A 1165 38.58 -0.30 0.12
N LEU A 1166 38.37 -0.84 1.31
CA LEU A 1166 37.14 -0.62 2.07
C LEU A 1166 37.13 0.77 2.72
N HIS A 1167 38.27 1.47 2.83
CA HIS A 1167 38.34 2.74 3.55
C HIS A 1167 37.83 2.63 4.99
N PHE A 1168 38.18 1.51 5.63
CA PHE A 1168 37.70 1.08 6.94
C PHE A 1168 38.45 1.71 8.13
#